data_AF-A0A8H3AZC8-F1
#
_entry.id   AF-A0A8H3AZC8-F1
#
_cell.length_a   1.000
_cell.length_b   1.000
_cell.length_c   1.000
_cell.angle_alpha   90.00
_cell.angle_beta   90.00
_cell.angle_gamma   90.00
#
_symmetry.space_group_name_H-M   'P 1'
#
loop_
_entity.id
_entity.type
_entity.pdbx_description
1 polymer ?
#
loop_
_entity_poly.entity_id
_entity_poly.type
_entity_poly.pdbx_seq_one_letter_code
_entity_poly.pdbx_strand_id
1 'polypeptide(L)'
;MSMWKIAEEQAAEGSSYRMSSRLDRLSPSLSARYNSAQALDLNRGGCVPGTRKEVLDHIFDWVRNSEAGSTYWLNGMAGTGKTTISYSTCMALDAEQKLVASFFCSRQLPECRNTNLILPSIAYQIARFSRPFQSALSRILEQDPDVHTSLPHIQFEELIAKPLAEVDATLPANLIVVIDALDECQNRQGTRCILEVLLAKSSTLPIKIFVSSRPEPEIRQFLSSSTGEQRGTRLVLHELDREVVQNDIERYLKSSLASIQPSELQIGCLVERSGVLFIYAATIVRYIGPDNPRRNPSARFEALLNAPAVSGSNYNKEIDNLYTLVLQAAFDDPDLEDEERGDIKLVLNTVLCAQEPLTVNSLAKLLKMDDPNRVYSALQPLWSVLFICESSSMVTPFHASFPEYMFDAARSKNYTCDATACHHTLTHLCFDCIDRAPRFNICGLESSFLLDDNIADLETRIQKAIPMELFYACQHWVAHLNYAGNSSDLLGRVQDFLTTRLLIWMEVMNLKKQIHAGVKMIQTAENWVTKLRCSSEVALLAHDAWRFTARFGMNPVSRATPHIYVSMLPFWPEASPISKYYSQYMHQSVKVNGTAISRLRHSLLATWSLGDTVASTAFSPDGVSIALAVGNTVVVIDASNGRRLFDPLQGHSREVRSVEFSPDGSRIVSASYDKTIRVWDAKNGELLLGPLKGHNWHVTSAGFSPDGSRIVSGSDDKTVCVWNAQNGEMVLGPLKGHTNNVTSVQFSPDGTRIVSGSFDKTIRIWDSKTGALLLDPLEGHTHKVTSVRLSPDGNYIVSGSADATVRVWDVRSGKVNLGPIEGHTDQVATVAFSAQGDRIVSGSLDGTIHVRDSRTGELTLGPLIGHTSWVRSISLSPDGTRIVSCSGDGSVCVWDAQISELYLGNLDGHNGSITSAMFSHDGTHIVSGSNDMTVRMWHAQTGEMVLGPLEGHSSFIRSVDISRDGTRIVSGAADATIRFWDGQTGDLVLGPLKGHTAWIRSVRFSPDSARLVSASHDETICFWDARNGELLLGPLKGHTNRVYSAEWSPDGTRVVTGSADATIRVWDTHTGEMVLGPLEGHANSVTSVTFSPDGTFIVSGSVDRTVRLWDSRTGNSLGSFSGHADAITAVSISSDGTRVASASNDKR
;
A
#
# COMPACT_ATOMS: atom_id res chain seq x y z
N MET A 1 -66.78 -16.47 -0.72
CA MET A 1 -65.41 -16.38 -1.27
C MET A 1 -64.46 -16.51 -0.11
N SER A 2 -63.68 -17.61 -0.09
CA SER A 2 -62.86 -18.02 1.05
C SER A 2 -61.70 -17.05 1.30
N MET A 3 -61.43 -16.74 2.58
CA MET A 3 -60.24 -16.05 3.09
C MET A 3 -58.91 -16.59 2.51
N TRP A 4 -58.91 -17.83 2.01
CA TRP A 4 -57.77 -18.43 1.33
C TRP A 4 -57.40 -17.75 0.00
N LYS A 5 -58.37 -17.18 -0.74
CA LYS A 5 -58.10 -16.47 -1.99
C LYS A 5 -57.42 -15.12 -1.75
N ILE A 6 -57.78 -14.45 -0.66
CA ILE A 6 -57.17 -13.17 -0.24
C ILE A 6 -55.76 -13.42 0.32
N ALA A 7 -55.54 -14.53 1.05
CA ALA A 7 -54.22 -14.92 1.51
C ALA A 7 -53.29 -15.36 0.38
N GLU A 8 -53.80 -16.02 -0.67
CA GLU A 8 -53.02 -16.33 -1.89
C GLU A 8 -52.72 -15.08 -2.73
N GLU A 9 -53.67 -14.15 -2.87
CA GLU A 9 -53.43 -12.86 -3.55
C GLU A 9 -52.44 -11.98 -2.77
N GLN A 10 -52.51 -11.94 -1.43
CA GLN A 10 -51.53 -11.24 -0.59
C GLN A 10 -50.15 -11.95 -0.53
N ALA A 11 -50.11 -13.28 -0.64
CA ALA A 11 -48.85 -14.03 -0.75
C ALA A 11 -48.19 -13.84 -2.14
N ALA A 12 -48.98 -13.73 -3.21
CA ALA A 12 -48.51 -13.41 -4.55
C ALA A 12 -48.02 -11.95 -4.66
N GLU A 13 -48.73 -10.99 -4.04
CA GLU A 13 -48.28 -9.59 -3.93
C GLU A 13 -47.02 -9.46 -3.06
N GLY A 14 -46.95 -10.17 -1.93
CA GLY A 14 -45.76 -10.22 -1.07
C GLY A 14 -44.54 -10.88 -1.72
N SER A 15 -44.77 -11.90 -2.57
CA SER A 15 -43.76 -12.51 -3.42
C SER A 15 -43.25 -11.52 -4.48
N SER A 16 -44.15 -10.83 -5.18
CA SER A 16 -43.79 -9.82 -6.19
C SER A 16 -42.98 -8.66 -5.60
N TYR A 17 -43.32 -8.20 -4.40
CA TYR A 17 -42.59 -7.12 -3.71
C TYR A 17 -41.21 -7.56 -3.20
N ARG A 18 -41.08 -8.81 -2.72
CA ARG A 18 -39.77 -9.41 -2.37
C ARG A 18 -38.88 -9.63 -3.58
N MET A 19 -39.46 -9.97 -4.74
CA MET A 19 -38.71 -10.12 -5.98
C MET A 19 -38.22 -8.77 -6.52
N SER A 20 -39.06 -7.72 -6.49
CA SER A 20 -38.65 -6.37 -6.94
C SER A 20 -37.55 -5.79 -6.04
N SER A 21 -37.70 -5.89 -4.71
CA SER A 21 -36.69 -5.40 -3.76
C SER A 21 -35.32 -6.08 -3.88
N ARG A 22 -35.26 -7.32 -4.37
CA ARG A 22 -33.98 -8.01 -4.65
C ARG A 22 -33.35 -7.58 -5.97
N LEU A 23 -34.16 -7.30 -6.99
CA LEU A 23 -33.65 -6.77 -8.26
C LEU A 23 -33.12 -5.35 -8.10
N ASP A 24 -33.72 -4.55 -7.22
CA ASP A 24 -33.24 -3.20 -6.90
C ASP A 24 -31.84 -3.22 -6.26
N ARG A 25 -31.43 -4.33 -5.63
CA ARG A 25 -30.06 -4.51 -5.10
C ARG A 25 -28.99 -4.64 -6.18
N LEU A 26 -29.36 -4.93 -7.43
CA LEU A 26 -28.39 -4.94 -8.55
C LEU A 26 -27.81 -3.54 -8.82
N SER A 27 -28.42 -2.47 -8.28
CA SER A 27 -28.02 -1.08 -8.50
C SER A 27 -27.82 -0.74 -9.99
N PRO A 28 -28.79 -1.03 -10.88
CA PRO A 28 -28.62 -0.85 -12.32
C PRO A 28 -28.49 0.64 -12.67
N SER A 29 -27.65 0.97 -13.64
CA SER A 29 -27.64 2.30 -14.26
C SER A 29 -28.83 2.46 -15.20
N LEU A 30 -29.90 3.08 -14.71
CA LEU A 30 -31.07 3.43 -15.50
C LEU A 30 -30.76 4.51 -16.54
N SER A 31 -29.77 5.37 -16.24
CA SER A 31 -29.26 6.43 -17.11
C SER A 31 -28.65 5.88 -18.42
N ALA A 32 -28.13 4.65 -18.39
CA ALA A 32 -27.49 4.00 -19.53
C ALA A 32 -28.46 3.43 -20.57
N ARG A 33 -29.77 3.36 -20.26
CA ARG A 33 -30.78 2.89 -21.24
C ARG A 33 -30.85 3.86 -22.42
N TYR A 34 -31.07 3.35 -23.64
CA TYR A 34 -31.04 4.18 -24.85
C TYR A 34 -32.04 5.35 -24.79
N ASN A 35 -33.25 5.13 -24.24
CA ASN A 35 -34.32 6.11 -24.11
C ASN A 35 -34.48 6.66 -22.67
N SER A 36 -33.37 6.75 -21.92
CA SER A 36 -33.37 7.37 -20.60
C SER A 36 -33.66 8.88 -20.67
N ALA A 37 -34.09 9.50 -19.56
CA ALA A 37 -34.26 10.95 -19.51
C ALA A 37 -32.93 11.68 -19.81
N GLN A 38 -31.81 11.10 -19.36
CA GLN A 38 -30.46 11.59 -19.61
C GLN A 38 -30.03 11.46 -21.07
N ALA A 39 -30.75 10.71 -21.92
CA ALA A 39 -30.49 10.67 -23.35
C ALA A 39 -30.76 12.03 -24.01
N LEU A 40 -31.74 12.80 -23.52
CA LEU A 40 -32.00 14.17 -23.94
C LEU A 40 -30.84 15.08 -23.57
N ASP A 41 -30.37 14.99 -22.32
CA ASP A 41 -29.22 15.77 -21.84
C ASP A 41 -27.98 15.48 -22.67
N LEU A 42 -27.73 14.22 -23.04
CA LEU A 42 -26.57 13.84 -23.86
C LEU A 42 -26.75 14.11 -25.36
N ASN A 43 -27.87 14.73 -25.78
CA ASN A 43 -28.25 14.92 -27.18
C ASN A 43 -28.18 13.60 -27.99
N ARG A 44 -28.54 12.47 -27.36
CA ARG A 44 -28.63 11.17 -28.04
C ARG A 44 -29.91 11.14 -28.85
N GLY A 45 -29.76 10.96 -30.15
CA GLY A 45 -30.87 10.88 -31.09
C GLY A 45 -30.61 9.87 -32.20
N GLY A 46 -31.68 9.47 -32.88
CA GLY A 46 -31.60 8.60 -34.05
C GLY A 46 -31.08 9.33 -35.29
N CYS A 47 -30.75 8.54 -36.32
CA CYS A 47 -30.42 9.05 -37.64
C CYS A 47 -31.57 9.89 -38.20
N VAL A 48 -31.22 10.98 -38.89
CA VAL A 48 -32.20 11.78 -39.64
C VAL A 48 -32.88 10.88 -40.69
N PRO A 49 -34.21 10.98 -40.89
CA PRO A 49 -34.91 10.14 -41.86
C PRO A 49 -34.24 10.14 -43.24
N GLY A 50 -33.97 8.95 -43.77
CA GLY A 50 -33.32 8.78 -45.08
C GLY A 50 -31.79 8.83 -45.08
N THR A 51 -31.14 8.98 -43.92
CA THR A 51 -29.67 8.84 -43.77
C THR A 51 -29.27 7.46 -43.24
N ARG A 52 -28.07 6.97 -43.60
CA ARG A 52 -27.50 5.69 -43.15
C ARG A 52 -28.36 4.46 -43.43
N LYS A 53 -29.20 4.52 -44.47
CA LYS A 53 -30.16 3.48 -44.80
C LYS A 53 -29.48 2.14 -45.10
N GLU A 54 -28.44 2.13 -45.93
CA GLU A 54 -27.69 0.91 -46.27
C GLU A 54 -27.05 0.24 -45.03
N VAL A 55 -26.55 1.06 -44.10
CA VAL A 55 -25.95 0.57 -42.85
C VAL A 55 -27.01 -0.06 -41.95
N LEU A 56 -28.16 0.60 -41.80
CA LEU A 56 -29.29 0.10 -41.02
C LEU A 56 -29.85 -1.19 -41.65
N ASP A 57 -30.01 -1.23 -42.97
CA ASP A 57 -30.47 -2.41 -43.70
C ASP A 57 -29.54 -3.61 -43.45
N HIS A 58 -28.22 -3.43 -43.52
CA HIS A 58 -27.24 -4.48 -43.20
C HIS A 58 -27.33 -4.97 -41.73
N ILE A 59 -27.59 -4.06 -40.79
CA ILE A 59 -27.83 -4.43 -39.38
C ILE A 59 -29.10 -5.26 -39.26
N PHE A 60 -30.21 -4.83 -39.88
CA PHE A 60 -31.48 -5.57 -39.81
C PHE A 60 -31.46 -6.91 -40.56
N ASP A 61 -30.64 -7.03 -41.60
CA ASP A 61 -30.38 -8.32 -42.25
C ASP A 61 -29.68 -9.30 -41.29
N TRP A 62 -28.68 -8.82 -40.52
CA TRP A 62 -28.06 -9.62 -39.46
C TRP A 62 -29.04 -9.97 -38.32
N VAL A 63 -29.91 -9.04 -37.93
CA VAL A 63 -30.95 -9.30 -36.93
C VAL A 63 -31.87 -10.44 -37.37
N ARG A 64 -32.31 -10.42 -38.64
CA ARG A 64 -33.25 -11.40 -39.21
C ARG A 64 -32.61 -12.75 -39.53
N ASN A 65 -31.32 -12.79 -39.87
CA ASN A 65 -30.63 -14.01 -40.27
C ASN A 65 -30.22 -14.86 -39.06
N SER A 66 -30.85 -16.02 -38.85
CA SER A 66 -30.53 -16.96 -37.76
C SER A 66 -29.19 -17.68 -37.93
N GLU A 67 -28.63 -17.75 -39.14
CA GLU A 67 -27.32 -18.34 -39.41
C GLU A 67 -26.16 -17.35 -39.24
N ALA A 68 -26.47 -16.05 -39.10
CA ALA A 68 -25.45 -15.04 -38.84
C ALA A 68 -24.94 -15.12 -37.39
N GLY A 69 -23.64 -14.88 -37.19
CA GLY A 69 -23.00 -15.01 -35.87
C GLY A 69 -23.67 -14.21 -34.75
N SER A 70 -23.54 -14.69 -33.51
CA SER A 70 -24.21 -14.14 -32.31
C SER A 70 -23.84 -12.69 -31.98
N THR A 71 -22.75 -12.16 -32.54
CA THR A 71 -22.27 -10.80 -32.27
C THR A 71 -22.16 -9.96 -33.53
N TYR A 72 -22.59 -8.71 -33.46
CA TYR A 72 -22.37 -7.68 -34.48
C TYR A 72 -21.49 -6.56 -33.92
N TRP A 73 -20.40 -6.24 -34.61
CA TRP A 73 -19.49 -5.16 -34.23
C TRP A 73 -19.55 -4.00 -35.22
N LEU A 74 -20.07 -2.87 -34.75
CA LEU A 74 -20.05 -1.59 -35.45
C LEU A 74 -18.79 -0.80 -35.06
N ASN A 75 -17.80 -0.80 -35.95
CA ASN A 75 -16.55 -0.10 -35.77
C ASN A 75 -16.55 1.22 -36.55
N GLY A 76 -16.04 2.30 -35.96
CA GLY A 76 -15.93 3.58 -36.63
C GLY A 76 -15.00 4.53 -35.91
N MET A 77 -14.31 5.39 -36.66
CA MET A 77 -13.54 6.48 -36.07
C MET A 77 -14.44 7.44 -35.29
N ALA A 78 -13.80 8.28 -34.51
CA ALA A 78 -14.47 9.29 -33.72
C ALA A 78 -15.27 10.22 -34.67
N GLY A 79 -16.56 10.45 -34.38
CA GLY A 79 -17.40 11.31 -35.23
C GLY A 79 -18.09 10.67 -36.45
N THR A 80 -18.06 9.34 -36.63
CA THR A 80 -18.72 8.67 -37.78
C THR A 80 -20.21 8.38 -37.60
N GLY A 81 -20.80 8.71 -36.44
CA GLY A 81 -22.23 8.51 -36.15
C GLY A 81 -22.61 7.16 -35.52
N LYS A 82 -21.66 6.46 -34.86
CA LYS A 82 -21.90 5.15 -34.21
C LYS A 82 -23.09 5.17 -33.24
N THR A 83 -23.06 6.04 -32.24
CA THR A 83 -24.11 6.18 -31.23
C THR A 83 -25.47 6.50 -31.84
N THR A 84 -25.50 7.32 -32.89
CA THR A 84 -26.72 7.66 -33.63
C THR A 84 -27.31 6.43 -34.34
N ILE A 85 -26.46 5.60 -34.96
CA ILE A 85 -26.87 4.34 -35.60
C ILE A 85 -27.37 3.34 -34.55
N SER A 86 -26.65 3.19 -33.42
CA SER A 86 -27.06 2.33 -32.31
C SER A 86 -28.40 2.77 -31.72
N TYR A 87 -28.64 4.08 -31.61
CA TYR A 87 -29.90 4.63 -31.11
C TYR A 87 -31.07 4.31 -32.07
N SER A 88 -30.89 4.55 -33.37
CA SER A 88 -31.88 4.16 -34.40
C SER A 88 -32.16 2.65 -34.41
N THR A 89 -31.11 1.85 -34.21
CA THR A 89 -31.22 0.39 -34.12
C THR A 89 -32.06 0.00 -32.91
N CYS A 90 -31.77 0.55 -31.72
CA CYS A 90 -32.58 0.34 -30.51
C CYS A 90 -34.04 0.76 -30.71
N MET A 91 -34.30 1.94 -31.28
CA MET A 91 -35.66 2.42 -31.53
C MET A 91 -36.48 1.45 -32.38
N ALA A 92 -35.90 0.95 -33.47
CA ALA A 92 -36.59 0.02 -34.35
C ALA A 92 -36.78 -1.37 -33.69
N LEU A 93 -35.79 -1.85 -32.95
CA LEU A 93 -35.87 -3.12 -32.23
C LEU A 93 -36.87 -3.09 -31.07
N ASP A 94 -37.00 -1.96 -30.38
CA ASP A 94 -38.00 -1.75 -29.32
C ASP A 94 -39.43 -1.72 -29.91
N ALA A 95 -39.60 -1.08 -31.08
CA ALA A 95 -40.86 -1.10 -31.82
C ALA A 95 -41.26 -2.51 -32.28
N GLU A 96 -40.29 -3.35 -32.64
CA GLU A 96 -40.51 -4.78 -32.97
C GLU A 96 -40.57 -5.70 -31.73
N GLN A 97 -40.44 -5.16 -30.50
CA GLN A 97 -40.38 -5.94 -29.24
C GLN A 97 -39.25 -7.00 -29.21
N LYS A 98 -38.14 -6.74 -29.90
CA LYS A 98 -36.94 -7.60 -29.95
C LYS A 98 -35.77 -7.08 -29.11
N LEU A 99 -35.80 -5.81 -28.70
CA LEU A 99 -34.80 -5.22 -27.82
C LEU A 99 -35.04 -5.66 -26.37
N VAL A 100 -34.12 -6.44 -25.81
CA VAL A 100 -34.24 -6.94 -24.43
C VAL A 100 -33.47 -6.08 -23.44
N ALA A 101 -32.31 -5.56 -23.84
CA ALA A 101 -31.52 -4.65 -23.04
C ALA A 101 -30.71 -3.69 -23.90
N SER A 102 -30.45 -2.50 -23.35
CA SER A 102 -29.56 -1.51 -23.95
C SER A 102 -28.65 -0.89 -22.89
N PHE A 103 -27.39 -0.67 -23.23
CA PHE A 103 -26.44 0.06 -22.40
C PHE A 103 -25.59 0.99 -23.25
N PHE A 104 -25.73 2.30 -23.06
CA PHE A 104 -25.00 3.32 -23.80
C PHE A 104 -23.91 3.90 -22.91
N CYS A 105 -22.68 3.48 -23.17
CA CYS A 105 -21.51 4.00 -22.48
C CYS A 105 -21.35 5.51 -22.77
N SER A 106 -20.87 6.26 -21.78
CA SER A 106 -20.56 7.67 -21.96
C SER A 106 -19.52 8.13 -20.96
N ARG A 107 -18.50 8.86 -21.43
CA ARG A 107 -17.53 9.53 -20.54
C ARG A 107 -18.17 10.61 -19.65
N GLN A 108 -19.33 11.13 -20.07
CA GLN A 108 -20.00 12.26 -19.44
C GLN A 108 -20.84 11.86 -18.21
N LEU A 109 -21.24 10.59 -18.10
CA LEU A 109 -22.01 10.09 -16.94
C LEU A 109 -21.21 9.04 -16.15
N PRO A 110 -20.97 9.25 -14.83
CA PRO A 110 -20.19 8.32 -14.00
C PRO A 110 -20.69 6.87 -14.04
N GLU A 111 -22.01 6.67 -14.03
CA GLU A 111 -22.62 5.34 -14.09
C GLU A 111 -22.42 4.66 -15.46
N CYS A 112 -22.40 5.44 -16.55
CA CYS A 112 -22.29 4.92 -17.91
C CYS A 112 -20.83 4.62 -18.32
N ARG A 113 -19.84 5.17 -17.62
CA ARG A 113 -18.41 4.83 -17.83
C ARG A 113 -17.92 3.69 -16.92
N ASN A 114 -18.70 3.27 -15.94
CA ASN A 114 -18.37 2.18 -15.02
C ASN A 114 -18.67 0.81 -15.65
N THR A 115 -17.63 0.02 -15.88
CA THR A 115 -17.75 -1.32 -16.49
C THR A 115 -18.54 -2.29 -15.61
N ASN A 116 -18.45 -2.15 -14.29
CA ASN A 116 -19.08 -3.08 -13.33
C ASN A 116 -20.61 -2.98 -13.31
N LEU A 117 -21.19 -1.93 -13.90
CA LEU A 117 -22.63 -1.74 -13.97
C LEU A 117 -23.24 -2.28 -15.28
N ILE A 118 -22.43 -2.64 -16.28
CA ILE A 118 -22.94 -3.08 -17.59
C ILE A 118 -23.77 -4.36 -17.46
N LEU A 119 -23.20 -5.42 -16.89
CA LEU A 119 -23.87 -6.72 -16.77
C LEU A 119 -25.06 -6.70 -15.80
N PRO A 120 -24.97 -6.07 -14.59
CA PRO A 120 -26.13 -5.90 -13.72
C PRO A 120 -27.28 -5.12 -14.38
N SER A 121 -26.98 -4.05 -15.12
CA SER A 121 -28.00 -3.29 -15.87
C SER A 121 -28.66 -4.09 -16.98
N ILE A 122 -27.89 -4.93 -17.68
CA ILE A 122 -28.43 -5.82 -18.71
C ILE A 122 -29.33 -6.89 -18.08
N ALA A 123 -28.87 -7.57 -17.03
CA ALA A 123 -29.65 -8.58 -16.31
C ALA A 123 -30.95 -7.99 -15.74
N TYR A 124 -30.90 -6.79 -15.16
CA TYR A 124 -32.08 -6.08 -14.69
C TYR A 124 -33.08 -5.79 -15.81
N GLN A 125 -32.62 -5.35 -16.99
CA GLN A 125 -33.48 -5.10 -18.14
C GLN A 125 -34.10 -6.39 -18.69
N ILE A 126 -33.34 -7.48 -18.80
CA ILE A 126 -33.86 -8.81 -19.20
C ILE A 126 -34.92 -9.29 -18.19
N ALA A 127 -34.70 -9.09 -16.89
CA ALA A 127 -35.66 -9.45 -15.85
C ALA A 127 -36.97 -8.64 -15.92
N ARG A 128 -36.91 -7.39 -16.40
CA ARG A 128 -38.12 -6.62 -16.68
C ARG A 128 -38.84 -7.04 -17.96
N PHE A 129 -38.11 -7.58 -18.93
CA PHE A 129 -38.65 -8.08 -20.18
C PHE A 129 -39.33 -9.45 -20.00
N SER A 130 -38.73 -10.38 -19.23
CA SER A 130 -39.20 -11.76 -19.07
C SER A 130 -39.43 -12.12 -17.60
N ARG A 131 -40.69 -12.39 -17.22
CA ARG A 131 -41.06 -12.87 -15.87
C ARG A 131 -40.44 -14.22 -15.49
N PRO A 132 -40.36 -15.23 -16.39
CA PRO A 132 -39.62 -16.45 -16.12
C PRO A 132 -38.15 -16.17 -15.76
N PHE A 133 -37.46 -15.34 -16.55
CA PHE A 133 -36.07 -14.96 -16.27
C PHE A 133 -35.95 -14.21 -14.95
N GLN A 134 -36.88 -13.31 -14.65
CA GLN A 134 -36.96 -12.59 -13.37
C GLN A 134 -37.00 -13.55 -12.17
N SER A 135 -37.75 -14.64 -12.31
CA SER A 135 -37.90 -15.65 -11.26
C SER A 135 -36.63 -16.46 -11.06
N ALA A 136 -35.97 -16.85 -12.15
CA ALA A 136 -34.67 -17.53 -12.10
C ALA A 136 -33.58 -16.64 -11.49
N LEU A 137 -33.48 -15.39 -11.93
CA LEU A 137 -32.52 -14.43 -11.42
C LEU A 137 -32.76 -14.11 -9.93
N SER A 138 -34.01 -13.98 -9.49
CA SER A 138 -34.33 -13.71 -8.09
C SER A 138 -33.85 -14.82 -7.16
N ARG A 139 -33.88 -16.08 -7.61
CA ARG A 139 -33.37 -17.24 -6.86
C ARG A 139 -31.85 -17.22 -6.71
N ILE A 140 -31.14 -16.75 -7.73
CA ILE A 140 -29.68 -16.58 -7.67
C ILE A 140 -29.33 -15.47 -6.68
N LEU A 141 -30.04 -14.33 -6.75
CA LEU A 141 -29.86 -13.22 -5.80
C LEU A 141 -30.31 -13.56 -4.36
N GLU A 142 -31.11 -14.60 -4.16
CA GLU A 142 -31.37 -15.17 -2.83
C GLU A 142 -30.18 -15.92 -2.25
N GLN A 143 -29.43 -16.63 -3.10
CA GLN A 143 -28.28 -17.44 -2.70
C GLN A 143 -27.02 -16.57 -2.53
N ASP A 144 -26.82 -15.63 -3.44
CA ASP A 144 -25.72 -14.66 -3.40
C ASP A 144 -26.24 -13.24 -3.68
N PRO A 145 -26.48 -12.44 -2.62
CA PRO A 145 -26.96 -11.06 -2.77
C PRO A 145 -25.95 -10.11 -3.43
N ASP A 146 -24.65 -10.41 -3.32
CA ASP A 146 -23.55 -9.50 -3.67
C ASP A 146 -22.89 -9.89 -5.00
N VAL A 147 -23.46 -10.84 -5.74
CA VAL A 147 -22.94 -11.33 -7.04
C VAL A 147 -22.72 -10.19 -8.07
N HIS A 148 -23.48 -9.10 -7.97
CA HIS A 148 -23.35 -7.90 -8.81
C HIS A 148 -22.07 -7.09 -8.56
N THR A 149 -21.34 -7.38 -7.48
CA THR A 149 -20.02 -6.81 -7.16
C THR A 149 -18.86 -7.72 -7.55
N SER A 150 -19.15 -8.95 -8.00
CA SER A 150 -18.16 -9.95 -8.44
C SER A 150 -17.50 -9.58 -9.77
N LEU A 151 -16.50 -10.34 -10.20
CA LEU A 151 -15.81 -10.12 -11.48
C LEU A 151 -16.76 -10.32 -12.70
N PRO A 152 -16.51 -9.65 -13.85
CA PRO A 152 -17.41 -9.68 -15.00
C PRO A 152 -17.76 -11.08 -15.55
N HIS A 153 -16.84 -12.06 -15.45
CA HIS A 153 -17.12 -13.43 -15.90
C HIS A 153 -18.09 -14.16 -14.99
N ILE A 154 -18.00 -13.95 -13.67
CA ILE A 154 -18.94 -14.48 -12.67
C ILE A 154 -20.29 -13.77 -12.82
N GLN A 155 -20.27 -12.44 -12.95
CA GLN A 155 -21.48 -11.65 -13.18
C GLN A 155 -22.25 -12.15 -14.40
N PHE A 156 -21.59 -12.37 -15.53
CA PHE A 156 -22.28 -12.85 -16.73
C PHE A 156 -22.82 -14.27 -16.56
N GLU A 157 -22.04 -15.16 -15.94
CA GLU A 157 -22.47 -16.54 -15.74
C GLU A 157 -23.70 -16.62 -14.82
N GLU A 158 -23.64 -15.97 -13.66
CA GLU A 158 -24.70 -16.02 -12.65
C GLU A 158 -25.90 -15.12 -13.01
N LEU A 159 -25.68 -13.90 -13.50
CA LEU A 159 -26.77 -12.94 -13.73
C LEU A 159 -27.45 -13.11 -15.10
N ILE A 160 -26.75 -13.66 -16.10
CA ILE A 160 -27.25 -13.71 -17.48
C ILE A 160 -27.33 -15.15 -17.99
N ALA A 161 -26.22 -15.89 -18.02
CA ALA A 161 -26.14 -17.18 -18.70
C ALA A 161 -27.00 -18.26 -18.02
N LYS A 162 -26.83 -18.48 -16.70
CA LYS A 162 -27.60 -19.50 -15.96
C LYS A 162 -29.11 -19.23 -15.98
N PRO A 163 -29.61 -18.00 -15.69
CA PRO A 163 -31.03 -17.72 -15.81
C PRO A 163 -31.55 -17.87 -17.24
N LEU A 164 -30.80 -17.45 -18.27
CA LEU A 164 -31.20 -17.63 -19.67
C LEU A 164 -31.31 -19.11 -20.05
N ALA A 165 -30.35 -19.94 -19.63
CA ALA A 165 -30.36 -21.37 -19.90
C ALA A 165 -31.55 -22.08 -19.25
N GLU A 166 -32.00 -21.63 -18.07
CA GLU A 166 -33.18 -22.17 -17.41
C GLU A 166 -34.49 -21.83 -18.15
N VAL A 167 -34.53 -20.67 -18.82
CA VAL A 167 -35.75 -20.15 -19.45
C VAL A 167 -35.75 -20.20 -20.98
N ASP A 168 -34.74 -20.83 -21.59
CA ASP A 168 -34.49 -20.86 -23.03
C ASP A 168 -35.74 -21.21 -23.85
N ALA A 169 -36.46 -22.26 -23.44
CA ALA A 169 -37.68 -22.72 -24.11
C ALA A 169 -38.87 -21.72 -24.06
N THR A 170 -38.80 -20.68 -23.24
CA THR A 170 -39.88 -19.69 -23.04
C THR A 170 -39.62 -18.35 -23.72
N LEU A 171 -38.42 -18.14 -24.27
CA LEU A 171 -38.01 -16.86 -24.84
C LEU A 171 -38.30 -16.78 -26.35
N PRO A 172 -38.72 -15.61 -26.86
CA PRO A 172 -38.82 -15.39 -28.30
C PRO A 172 -37.47 -15.57 -29.00
N ALA A 173 -37.47 -16.04 -30.25
CA ALA A 173 -36.24 -16.14 -31.03
C ALA A 173 -35.68 -14.76 -31.42
N ASN A 174 -34.34 -14.65 -31.52
CA ASN A 174 -33.60 -13.46 -31.95
C ASN A 174 -33.74 -12.22 -31.02
N LEU A 175 -33.63 -12.44 -29.71
CA LEU A 175 -33.55 -11.35 -28.73
C LEU A 175 -32.22 -10.60 -28.83
N ILE A 176 -32.26 -9.26 -28.73
CA ILE A 176 -31.07 -8.43 -28.94
C ILE A 176 -30.72 -7.61 -27.71
N VAL A 177 -29.42 -7.61 -27.40
CA VAL A 177 -28.79 -6.70 -26.45
C VAL A 177 -27.89 -5.72 -27.20
N VAL A 178 -28.06 -4.41 -26.96
CA VAL A 178 -27.27 -3.36 -27.61
C VAL A 178 -26.34 -2.69 -26.59
N ILE A 179 -25.04 -2.68 -26.87
CA ILE A 179 -24.02 -2.00 -26.07
C ILE A 179 -23.31 -0.97 -26.95
N ASP A 180 -23.54 0.31 -26.68
CA ASP A 180 -22.98 1.41 -27.47
C ASP A 180 -21.74 2.03 -26.82
N ALA A 181 -20.78 2.44 -27.66
CA ALA A 181 -19.60 3.23 -27.30
C ALA A 181 -18.73 2.60 -26.21
N LEU A 182 -18.46 1.30 -26.30
CA LEU A 182 -17.75 0.56 -25.26
C LEU A 182 -16.32 1.08 -24.98
N ASP A 183 -15.71 1.80 -25.94
CA ASP A 183 -14.45 2.53 -25.77
C ASP A 183 -14.52 3.76 -24.83
N GLU A 184 -15.72 4.12 -24.36
CA GLU A 184 -15.93 5.24 -23.43
C GLU A 184 -15.93 4.84 -21.96
N CYS A 185 -15.75 3.55 -21.65
CA CYS A 185 -15.57 3.07 -20.28
C CYS A 185 -14.21 3.48 -19.69
N GLN A 186 -14.19 3.81 -18.39
CA GLN A 186 -12.98 4.28 -17.70
C GLN A 186 -11.95 3.15 -17.49
N ASN A 187 -12.43 1.94 -17.19
CA ASN A 187 -11.58 0.79 -16.88
C ASN A 187 -11.31 -0.04 -18.13
N ARG A 188 -10.12 0.15 -18.73
CA ARG A 188 -9.68 -0.59 -19.92
C ARG A 188 -9.64 -2.10 -19.72
N GLN A 189 -9.16 -2.55 -18.55
CA GLN A 189 -9.11 -3.97 -18.21
C GLN A 189 -10.53 -4.55 -18.03
N GLY A 190 -11.44 -3.79 -17.42
CA GLY A 190 -12.85 -4.15 -17.29
C GLY A 190 -13.54 -4.29 -18.66
N THR A 191 -13.31 -3.33 -19.57
CA THR A 191 -13.81 -3.39 -20.96
C THR A 191 -13.33 -4.65 -21.68
N ARG A 192 -12.05 -4.99 -21.52
CA ARG A 192 -11.48 -6.21 -22.08
C ARG A 192 -12.17 -7.46 -21.54
N CYS A 193 -12.38 -7.55 -20.21
CA CYS A 193 -13.03 -8.70 -19.59
C CYS A 193 -14.48 -8.84 -20.06
N ILE A 194 -15.22 -7.72 -20.21
CA ILE A 194 -16.58 -7.75 -20.74
C ILE A 194 -16.59 -8.24 -22.18
N LEU A 195 -15.72 -7.73 -23.05
CA LEU A 195 -15.61 -8.21 -24.42
C LEU A 195 -15.31 -9.71 -24.48
N GLU A 196 -14.39 -10.18 -23.65
CA GLU A 196 -14.03 -11.61 -23.55
C GLU A 196 -15.24 -12.46 -23.19
N VAL A 197 -15.99 -12.05 -22.18
CA VAL A 197 -17.16 -12.77 -21.69
C VAL A 197 -18.31 -12.74 -22.70
N LEU A 198 -18.60 -11.60 -23.31
CA LEU A 198 -19.66 -11.45 -24.31
C LEU A 198 -19.35 -12.24 -25.59
N LEU A 199 -18.09 -12.26 -26.04
CA LEU A 199 -17.71 -12.95 -27.27
C LEU A 199 -17.57 -14.46 -27.07
N ALA A 200 -16.92 -14.90 -25.98
CA ALA A 200 -16.66 -16.31 -25.76
C ALA A 200 -17.94 -17.13 -25.51
N LYS A 201 -18.97 -16.51 -24.89
CA LYS A 201 -20.17 -17.23 -24.42
C LYS A 201 -21.46 -16.89 -25.18
N SER A 202 -21.51 -15.83 -25.98
CA SER A 202 -22.75 -15.45 -26.70
C SER A 202 -23.21 -16.47 -27.74
N SER A 203 -22.30 -17.29 -28.31
CA SER A 203 -22.67 -18.33 -29.28
C SER A 203 -23.49 -19.47 -28.67
N THR A 204 -23.51 -19.58 -27.34
CA THR A 204 -24.22 -20.62 -26.59
C THR A 204 -25.55 -20.18 -26.00
N LEU A 205 -25.91 -18.89 -26.15
CA LEU A 205 -27.10 -18.29 -25.53
C LEU A 205 -28.15 -17.89 -26.57
N PRO A 206 -29.45 -17.86 -26.21
CA PRO A 206 -30.54 -17.45 -27.11
C PRO A 206 -30.63 -15.92 -27.30
N ILE A 207 -29.50 -15.21 -27.27
CA ILE A 207 -29.42 -13.75 -27.44
C ILE A 207 -28.34 -13.38 -28.47
N LYS A 208 -28.62 -12.34 -29.25
CA LYS A 208 -27.66 -11.68 -30.13
C LYS A 208 -27.18 -10.38 -29.51
N ILE A 209 -25.90 -10.07 -29.70
CA ILE A 209 -25.25 -8.90 -29.08
C ILE A 209 -24.77 -7.94 -30.17
N PHE A 210 -25.23 -6.71 -30.11
CA PHE A 210 -24.72 -5.62 -30.94
C PHE A 210 -23.79 -4.75 -30.09
N VAL A 211 -22.56 -4.54 -30.56
CA VAL A 211 -21.57 -3.70 -29.88
C VAL A 211 -21.06 -2.61 -30.83
N SER A 212 -20.99 -1.38 -30.36
CA SER A 212 -20.32 -0.28 -31.07
C SER A 212 -19.06 0.18 -30.35
N SER A 213 -17.98 0.46 -31.08
CA SER A 213 -16.75 1.02 -30.50
C SER A 213 -15.84 1.72 -31.51
N ARG A 214 -14.84 2.46 -31.02
CA ARG A 214 -13.64 2.84 -31.78
C ARG A 214 -12.68 1.65 -31.96
N PRO A 215 -11.78 1.69 -32.97
CA PRO A 215 -10.77 0.65 -33.19
C PRO A 215 -9.57 0.81 -32.23
N GLU A 216 -9.83 1.01 -30.93
CA GLU A 216 -8.78 1.07 -29.92
C GLU A 216 -7.95 -0.23 -29.94
N PRO A 217 -6.62 -0.17 -29.75
CA PRO A 217 -5.73 -1.33 -29.94
C PRO A 217 -6.18 -2.57 -29.16
N GLU A 218 -6.67 -2.38 -27.94
CA GLU A 218 -7.13 -3.45 -27.03
C GLU A 218 -8.37 -4.17 -27.57
N ILE A 219 -9.38 -3.40 -28.00
CA ILE A 219 -10.63 -3.91 -28.58
C ILE A 219 -10.36 -4.54 -29.94
N ARG A 220 -9.53 -3.89 -30.77
CA ARG A 220 -9.14 -4.36 -32.10
C ARG A 220 -8.34 -5.65 -32.01
N GLN A 221 -7.35 -5.75 -31.12
CA GLN A 221 -6.54 -6.95 -30.94
C GLN A 221 -7.40 -8.13 -30.47
N PHE A 222 -8.35 -7.90 -29.56
CA PHE A 222 -9.25 -8.93 -29.06
C PHE A 222 -10.18 -9.46 -30.17
N LEU A 223 -10.82 -8.56 -30.91
CA LEU A 223 -11.69 -8.91 -32.03
C LEU A 223 -10.94 -9.43 -33.26
N SER A 224 -9.63 -9.22 -33.35
CA SER A 224 -8.78 -9.73 -34.47
C SER A 224 -8.06 -11.05 -34.14
N SER A 225 -7.86 -11.39 -32.87
CA SER A 225 -7.16 -12.63 -32.43
C SER A 225 -8.07 -13.85 -32.33
N SER A 226 -9.40 -13.65 -32.37
CA SER A 226 -10.40 -14.70 -32.41
C SER A 226 -10.34 -15.45 -33.75
N THR A 227 -9.52 -16.50 -33.83
CA THR A 227 -9.27 -17.31 -35.01
C THR A 227 -10.11 -18.59 -34.97
N GLY A 228 -11.29 -18.56 -35.60
CA GLY A 228 -12.19 -19.71 -35.73
C GLY A 228 -13.60 -19.30 -36.18
N GLU A 229 -14.48 -20.28 -36.43
CA GLU A 229 -15.87 -20.15 -36.96
C GLU A 229 -16.78 -19.14 -36.24
N GLN A 230 -16.36 -18.58 -35.11
CA GLN A 230 -17.02 -17.48 -34.39
C GLN A 230 -16.74 -16.08 -34.98
N ARG A 231 -16.89 -15.91 -36.30
CA ARG A 231 -16.84 -14.56 -36.88
C ARG A 231 -18.15 -13.83 -36.57
N GLY A 232 -18.13 -12.95 -35.57
CA GLY A 232 -19.13 -11.88 -35.47
C GLY A 232 -19.15 -11.04 -36.75
N THR A 233 -20.32 -10.57 -37.16
CA THR A 233 -20.45 -9.71 -38.35
C THR A 233 -19.86 -8.34 -38.04
N ARG A 234 -18.88 -7.88 -38.84
CA ARG A 234 -18.16 -6.62 -38.61
C ARG A 234 -18.49 -5.62 -39.71
N LEU A 235 -18.85 -4.40 -39.32
CA LEU A 235 -19.00 -3.27 -40.23
C LEU A 235 -18.08 -2.12 -39.80
N VAL A 236 -17.31 -1.58 -40.75
CA VAL A 236 -16.36 -0.49 -40.50
C VAL A 236 -16.85 0.78 -41.19
N LEU A 237 -17.32 1.76 -40.42
CA LEU A 237 -17.97 2.96 -40.93
C LEU A 237 -17.05 3.89 -41.76
N HIS A 238 -15.74 3.81 -41.57
CA HIS A 238 -14.76 4.61 -42.32
C HIS A 238 -14.25 3.90 -43.58
N GLU A 239 -14.72 2.67 -43.84
CA GLU A 239 -14.47 1.91 -45.08
C GLU A 239 -15.69 1.95 -46.03
N LEU A 240 -16.74 2.73 -45.68
CA LEU A 240 -17.91 2.94 -46.53
C LEU A 240 -17.56 3.81 -47.74
N ASP A 241 -18.33 3.64 -48.83
CA ASP A 241 -18.16 4.43 -50.04
C ASP A 241 -18.35 5.92 -49.73
N ARG A 242 -17.39 6.73 -50.21
CA ARG A 242 -17.37 8.18 -50.02
C ARG A 242 -18.63 8.84 -50.55
N GLU A 243 -19.14 8.38 -51.70
CA GLU A 243 -20.34 8.97 -52.32
C GLU A 243 -21.59 8.74 -51.47
N VAL A 244 -21.74 7.55 -50.88
CA VAL A 244 -22.87 7.21 -50.00
C VAL A 244 -22.85 8.07 -48.73
N VAL A 245 -21.68 8.20 -48.10
CA VAL A 245 -21.51 9.01 -46.89
C VAL A 245 -21.77 10.49 -47.17
N GLN A 246 -21.28 11.02 -48.30
CA GLN A 246 -21.50 12.41 -48.69
C GLN A 246 -22.98 12.72 -48.94
N ASN A 247 -23.71 11.82 -49.59
CA ASN A 247 -25.16 11.96 -49.82
C ASN A 247 -25.94 11.96 -48.50
N ASP A 248 -25.54 11.14 -47.53
CA ASP A 248 -26.14 11.16 -46.19
C ASP A 248 -25.82 12.46 -45.42
N ILE A 249 -24.59 12.98 -45.54
CA ILE A 249 -24.21 14.29 -44.97
C ILE A 249 -25.01 15.41 -45.62
N GLU A 250 -25.22 15.38 -46.94
CA GLU A 250 -26.02 16.36 -47.67
C GLU A 250 -27.45 16.40 -47.13
N ARG A 251 -28.10 15.23 -46.98
CA ARG A 251 -29.44 15.13 -46.40
C ARG A 251 -29.49 15.64 -44.96
N TYR A 252 -28.49 15.30 -44.15
CA TYR A 252 -28.37 15.79 -42.79
C TYR A 252 -28.29 17.33 -42.75
N LEU A 253 -27.40 17.94 -43.54
CA LEU A 253 -27.23 19.39 -43.62
C LEU A 253 -28.50 20.09 -44.13
N LYS A 254 -29.15 19.55 -45.17
CA LYS A 254 -30.44 20.06 -45.71
C LYS A 254 -31.52 20.07 -44.63
N SER A 255 -31.62 19.01 -43.83
CA SER A 255 -32.61 18.90 -42.77
C SER A 255 -32.30 19.80 -41.57
N SER A 256 -31.03 19.86 -41.14
CA SER A 256 -30.63 20.56 -39.92
C SER A 256 -30.46 22.07 -40.10
N LEU A 257 -30.14 22.55 -41.32
CA LEU A 257 -30.02 23.98 -41.65
C LEU A 257 -31.27 24.54 -42.35
N ALA A 258 -32.41 23.84 -42.26
CA ALA A 258 -33.66 24.26 -42.89
C ALA A 258 -34.12 25.68 -42.49
N SER A 259 -33.73 26.15 -41.29
CA SER A 259 -34.02 27.49 -40.79
C SER A 259 -33.33 28.62 -41.56
N ILE A 260 -32.20 28.35 -42.23
CA ILE A 260 -31.38 29.35 -42.93
C ILE A 260 -31.59 29.31 -44.45
N GLN A 261 -32.24 28.25 -44.96
CA GLN A 261 -32.51 28.02 -46.38
C GLN A 261 -31.27 28.20 -47.30
N PRO A 262 -30.18 27.44 -47.07
CA PRO A 262 -28.98 27.52 -47.90
C PRO A 262 -29.23 27.05 -49.34
N SER A 263 -28.57 27.67 -50.32
CA SER A 263 -28.64 27.27 -51.73
C SER A 263 -27.94 25.92 -51.99
N GLU A 264 -28.31 25.22 -53.06
CA GLU A 264 -27.71 23.91 -53.39
C GLU A 264 -26.18 23.97 -53.58
N LEU A 265 -25.67 25.09 -54.13
CA LEU A 265 -24.23 25.32 -54.28
C LEU A 265 -23.51 25.45 -52.93
N GLN A 266 -24.16 26.11 -51.96
CA GLN A 266 -23.59 26.28 -50.61
C GLN A 266 -23.59 24.95 -49.85
N ILE A 267 -24.64 24.14 -49.97
CA ILE A 267 -24.68 22.80 -49.38
C ILE A 267 -23.61 21.91 -50.01
N GLY A 268 -23.46 21.92 -51.34
CA GLY A 268 -22.42 21.17 -52.04
C GLY A 268 -21.01 21.49 -51.52
N CYS A 269 -20.71 22.78 -51.29
CA CYS A 269 -19.45 23.21 -50.69
C CYS A 269 -19.23 22.63 -49.28
N LEU A 270 -20.27 22.63 -48.43
CA LEU A 270 -20.16 22.06 -47.08
C LEU A 270 -19.99 20.53 -47.10
N VAL A 271 -20.64 19.83 -48.02
CA VAL A 271 -20.51 18.38 -48.20
C VAL A 271 -19.10 18.02 -48.66
N GLU A 272 -18.55 18.79 -49.60
CA GLU A 272 -17.18 18.61 -50.08
C GLU A 272 -16.15 18.76 -48.94
N ARG A 273 -16.31 19.81 -48.12
CA ARG A 273 -15.45 20.08 -46.95
C ARG A 273 -15.62 19.07 -45.82
N SER A 274 -16.84 18.60 -45.58
CA SER A 274 -17.12 17.54 -44.59
C SER A 274 -16.45 16.22 -44.96
N GLY A 275 -16.25 15.98 -46.26
CA GLY A 275 -15.68 14.73 -46.76
C GLY A 275 -16.52 13.54 -46.33
N VAL A 276 -15.98 12.69 -45.45
CA VAL A 276 -16.67 11.51 -44.88
C VAL A 276 -16.93 11.65 -43.36
N LEU A 277 -16.63 12.81 -42.77
CA LEU A 277 -16.70 13.03 -41.32
C LEU A 277 -18.00 13.72 -40.92
N PHE A 278 -18.93 12.95 -40.36
CA PHE A 278 -20.20 13.48 -39.84
C PHE A 278 -20.02 14.48 -38.69
N ILE A 279 -18.97 14.34 -37.89
CA ILE A 279 -18.64 15.31 -36.84
C ILE A 279 -18.41 16.72 -37.39
N TYR A 280 -17.80 16.84 -38.57
CA TYR A 280 -17.57 18.14 -39.20
C TYR A 280 -18.92 18.81 -39.51
N ALA A 281 -19.83 18.07 -40.14
CA ALA A 281 -21.18 18.54 -40.43
C ALA A 281 -21.98 18.88 -39.15
N ALA A 282 -21.89 18.06 -38.10
CA ALA A 282 -22.55 18.30 -36.83
C ALA A 282 -22.00 19.54 -36.09
N THR A 283 -20.68 19.74 -36.09
CA THR A 283 -20.05 20.94 -35.51
C THR A 283 -20.44 22.20 -36.29
N ILE A 284 -20.57 22.12 -37.62
CA ILE A 284 -21.08 23.23 -38.46
C ILE A 284 -22.50 23.61 -38.07
N VAL A 285 -23.41 22.62 -37.99
CA VAL A 285 -24.81 22.86 -37.61
C VAL A 285 -24.90 23.56 -36.26
N ARG A 286 -24.07 23.16 -35.29
CA ARG A 286 -24.02 23.79 -33.96
C ARG A 286 -23.37 25.18 -33.96
N TYR A 287 -22.32 25.36 -34.75
CA TYR A 287 -21.65 26.65 -34.88
C TYR A 287 -22.58 27.72 -35.47
N ILE A 288 -23.39 27.32 -36.44
CA ILE A 288 -24.38 28.17 -37.12
C ILE A 288 -25.70 28.26 -36.34
N GLY A 289 -26.05 27.23 -35.57
CA GLY A 289 -27.34 27.08 -34.90
C GLY A 289 -27.74 28.24 -33.98
N PRO A 290 -29.02 28.33 -33.60
CA PRO A 290 -29.59 29.46 -32.86
C PRO A 290 -29.06 29.61 -31.42
N ASP A 291 -28.32 28.63 -30.91
CA ASP A 291 -27.93 28.52 -29.51
C ASP A 291 -26.80 29.47 -29.08
N ASN A 292 -26.28 30.33 -29.97
CA ASN A 292 -25.24 31.30 -29.62
C ASN A 292 -25.68 32.75 -29.92
N PRO A 293 -26.15 33.50 -28.90
CA PRO A 293 -26.81 34.80 -29.05
C PRO A 293 -25.93 35.94 -29.59
N ARG A 294 -24.59 35.83 -29.54
CA ARG A 294 -23.69 36.97 -29.77
C ARG A 294 -23.49 37.34 -31.25
N ARG A 295 -23.77 36.46 -32.23
CA ARG A 295 -23.64 36.77 -33.67
C ARG A 295 -24.72 36.11 -34.52
N ASN A 296 -25.20 36.83 -35.54
CA ASN A 296 -26.23 36.37 -36.47
C ASN A 296 -25.79 35.05 -37.17
N PRO A 297 -26.61 33.98 -37.16
CA PRO A 297 -26.39 32.72 -37.88
C PRO A 297 -25.95 32.91 -39.34
N SER A 298 -26.53 33.88 -40.06
CA SER A 298 -26.15 34.17 -41.44
C SER A 298 -24.72 34.67 -41.59
N ALA A 299 -24.22 35.48 -40.65
CA ALA A 299 -22.85 36.00 -40.71
C ALA A 299 -21.81 34.90 -40.44
N ARG A 300 -22.14 33.93 -39.58
CA ARG A 300 -21.29 32.75 -39.32
C ARG A 300 -21.26 31.79 -40.50
N PHE A 301 -22.40 31.62 -41.15
CA PHE A 301 -22.53 30.84 -42.37
C PHE A 301 -21.65 31.42 -43.50
N GLU A 302 -21.71 32.74 -43.70
CA GLU A 302 -20.87 33.44 -44.68
C GLU A 302 -19.37 33.40 -44.31
N ALA A 303 -19.01 33.59 -43.04
CA ALA A 303 -17.61 33.49 -42.59
C ALA A 303 -17.03 32.08 -42.85
N LEU A 304 -17.84 31.04 -42.65
CA LEU A 304 -17.43 29.67 -42.91
C LEU A 304 -17.23 29.40 -44.40
N LEU A 305 -18.12 29.89 -45.27
CA LEU A 305 -17.98 29.75 -46.73
C LEU A 305 -16.77 30.51 -47.29
N ASN A 306 -16.44 31.67 -46.71
CA ASN A 306 -15.32 32.52 -47.14
C ASN A 306 -13.95 32.04 -46.61
N ALA A 307 -13.91 31.09 -45.67
CA ALA A 307 -12.64 30.50 -45.21
C ALA A 307 -11.92 29.80 -46.37
N PRO A 308 -10.58 29.80 -46.45
CA PRO A 308 -9.84 29.11 -47.52
C PRO A 308 -9.99 27.58 -47.41
N ALA A 309 -10.38 26.91 -48.50
CA ALA A 309 -10.40 25.44 -48.57
C ALA A 309 -8.97 24.90 -48.70
N VAL A 310 -8.60 23.87 -47.94
CA VAL A 310 -7.24 23.31 -47.98
C VAL A 310 -7.16 22.29 -49.11
N SER A 311 -6.32 22.56 -50.11
CA SER A 311 -6.06 21.62 -51.19
C SER A 311 -5.26 20.41 -50.68
N GLY A 312 -5.94 19.28 -50.42
CA GLY A 312 -5.31 17.99 -50.11
C GLY A 312 -6.20 17.05 -49.29
N SER A 313 -6.15 15.75 -49.59
CA SER A 313 -7.03 14.69 -49.06
C SER A 313 -6.84 14.31 -47.58
N ASN A 314 -6.37 15.24 -46.73
CA ASN A 314 -6.09 14.94 -45.34
C ASN A 314 -7.22 15.46 -44.45
N TYR A 315 -8.25 14.64 -44.23
CA TYR A 315 -9.50 14.98 -43.52
C TYR A 315 -9.30 15.61 -42.14
N ASN A 316 -8.18 15.32 -41.46
CA ASN A 316 -7.81 15.95 -40.19
C ASN A 316 -7.53 17.46 -40.33
N LYS A 317 -7.12 17.95 -41.52
CA LYS A 317 -6.83 19.38 -41.73
C LYS A 317 -8.10 20.23 -41.85
N GLU A 318 -9.17 19.69 -42.44
CA GLU A 318 -10.42 20.44 -42.57
C GLU A 318 -11.10 20.61 -41.19
N ILE A 319 -11.15 19.56 -40.36
CA ILE A 319 -11.68 19.70 -38.98
C ILE A 319 -10.81 20.64 -38.12
N ASP A 320 -9.49 20.65 -38.31
CA ASP A 320 -8.59 21.61 -37.67
C ASP A 320 -8.88 23.06 -38.09
N ASN A 321 -9.19 23.30 -39.37
CA ASN A 321 -9.62 24.62 -39.84
C ASN A 321 -10.94 25.04 -39.19
N LEU A 322 -11.90 24.12 -39.04
CA LEU A 322 -13.16 24.40 -38.37
C LEU A 322 -12.94 24.76 -36.89
N TYR A 323 -12.08 24.02 -36.18
CA TYR A 323 -11.70 24.38 -34.81
C TYR A 323 -10.99 25.73 -34.76
N THR A 324 -10.08 26.01 -35.71
CA THR A 324 -9.43 27.32 -35.83
C THR A 324 -10.47 28.44 -35.99
N LEU A 325 -11.48 28.24 -36.84
CA LEU A 325 -12.52 29.22 -37.10
C LEU A 325 -13.43 29.45 -35.88
N VAL A 326 -13.78 28.38 -35.15
CA VAL A 326 -14.49 28.49 -33.87
C VAL A 326 -13.68 29.29 -32.86
N LEU A 327 -12.38 29.04 -32.75
CA LEU A 327 -11.49 29.73 -31.81
C LEU A 327 -11.26 31.18 -32.22
N GLN A 328 -11.06 31.48 -33.51
CA GLN A 328 -10.99 32.84 -34.04
C GLN A 328 -12.25 33.63 -33.71
N ALA A 329 -13.43 33.02 -33.91
CA ALA A 329 -14.70 33.66 -33.57
C ALA A 329 -14.87 33.88 -32.05
N ALA A 330 -14.20 33.10 -31.21
CA ALA A 330 -14.26 33.22 -29.75
C ALA A 330 -13.22 34.19 -29.17
N PHE A 331 -12.01 34.25 -29.74
CA PHE A 331 -10.88 35.00 -29.19
C PHE A 331 -10.61 36.34 -29.91
N ASP A 332 -10.88 36.42 -31.22
CA ASP A 332 -10.53 37.56 -32.07
C ASP A 332 -11.73 38.52 -32.29
N ASP A 333 -12.73 38.47 -31.40
CA ASP A 333 -13.85 39.41 -31.43
C ASP A 333 -13.34 40.82 -31.03
N PRO A 334 -13.49 41.85 -31.89
CA PRO A 334 -12.98 43.19 -31.60
C PRO A 334 -13.66 43.89 -30.42
N ASP A 335 -14.88 43.44 -30.06
CA ASP A 335 -15.65 43.98 -28.93
C ASP A 335 -15.28 43.34 -27.58
N LEU A 336 -14.35 42.37 -27.56
CA LEU A 336 -13.96 41.61 -26.37
C LEU A 336 -12.83 42.31 -25.61
N GLU A 337 -13.03 42.56 -24.31
CA GLU A 337 -11.98 43.11 -23.45
C GLU A 337 -10.86 42.09 -23.17
N ASP A 338 -9.65 42.57 -22.86
CA ASP A 338 -8.52 41.68 -22.57
C ASP A 338 -8.76 40.78 -21.35
N GLU A 339 -9.53 41.25 -20.36
CA GLU A 339 -9.94 40.45 -19.20
C GLU A 339 -10.88 39.30 -19.61
N GLU A 340 -11.91 39.58 -20.42
CA GLU A 340 -12.82 38.55 -20.93
C GLU A 340 -12.09 37.52 -21.80
N ARG A 341 -11.13 37.97 -22.62
CA ARG A 341 -10.29 37.08 -23.43
C ARG A 341 -9.42 36.19 -22.53
N GLY A 342 -8.92 36.74 -21.43
CA GLY A 342 -8.23 36.02 -20.38
C GLY A 342 -9.10 34.95 -19.72
N ASP A 343 -10.34 35.30 -19.37
CA ASP A 343 -11.32 34.38 -18.78
C ASP A 343 -11.63 33.20 -19.71
N ILE A 344 -11.90 33.46 -20.99
CA ILE A 344 -12.14 32.40 -22.00
C ILE A 344 -10.94 31.45 -22.06
N LYS A 345 -9.72 31.98 -22.13
CA LYS A 345 -8.50 31.17 -22.21
C LYS A 345 -8.30 30.33 -20.96
N LEU A 346 -8.47 30.92 -19.77
CA LEU A 346 -8.27 30.26 -18.49
C LEU A 346 -9.29 29.14 -18.28
N VAL A 347 -10.58 29.40 -18.54
CA VAL A 347 -11.67 28.44 -18.41
C VAL A 347 -11.48 27.28 -19.40
N LEU A 348 -11.21 27.60 -20.68
CA LEU A 348 -10.99 26.58 -21.71
C LEU A 348 -9.82 25.66 -21.35
N ASN A 349 -8.65 26.23 -21.04
CA ASN A 349 -7.47 25.45 -20.69
C ASN A 349 -7.71 24.54 -19.48
N THR A 350 -8.44 25.06 -18.47
CA THR A 350 -8.78 24.31 -17.26
C THR A 350 -9.72 23.15 -17.56
N VAL A 351 -10.77 23.35 -18.38
CA VAL A 351 -11.68 22.27 -18.80
C VAL A 351 -10.93 21.18 -19.59
N LEU A 352 -9.94 21.55 -20.39
CA LEU A 352 -9.14 20.60 -21.17
C LEU A 352 -8.15 19.81 -20.31
N CYS A 353 -7.51 20.44 -19.32
CA CYS A 353 -6.49 19.81 -18.47
C CYS A 353 -7.06 19.15 -17.20
N ALA A 354 -8.35 19.37 -16.90
CA ALA A 354 -9.02 18.76 -15.76
C ALA A 354 -8.99 17.22 -15.86
N GLN A 355 -8.66 16.56 -14.75
CA GLN A 355 -8.59 15.10 -14.69
C GLN A 355 -9.98 14.45 -14.67
N GLU A 356 -11.00 15.21 -14.26
CA GLU A 356 -12.41 14.84 -14.27
C GLU A 356 -13.27 16.06 -14.62
N PRO A 357 -14.45 15.87 -15.25
CA PRO A 357 -15.36 16.96 -15.56
C PRO A 357 -15.78 17.74 -14.32
N LEU A 358 -15.74 19.07 -14.41
CA LEU A 358 -16.15 19.98 -13.34
C LEU A 358 -17.46 20.68 -13.69
N THR A 359 -18.24 21.03 -12.66
CA THR A 359 -19.43 21.88 -12.85
C THR A 359 -19.03 23.33 -13.06
N VAL A 360 -19.90 24.13 -13.69
CA VAL A 360 -19.69 25.58 -13.85
C VAL A 360 -19.41 26.27 -12.51
N ASN A 361 -20.13 25.88 -11.46
CA ASN A 361 -19.94 26.42 -10.11
C ASN A 361 -18.59 26.01 -9.49
N SER A 362 -18.19 24.76 -9.67
CA SER A 362 -16.89 24.27 -9.19
C SER A 362 -15.72 24.90 -9.95
N LEU A 363 -15.86 25.11 -11.27
CA LEU A 363 -14.89 25.85 -12.09
C LEU A 363 -14.74 27.29 -11.59
N ALA A 364 -15.85 28.00 -11.35
CA ALA A 364 -15.81 29.38 -10.86
C ALA A 364 -15.03 29.47 -9.54
N LYS A 365 -15.32 28.61 -8.58
CA LYS A 365 -14.64 28.61 -7.28
C LYS A 365 -13.17 28.17 -7.35
N LEU A 366 -12.84 27.19 -8.18
CA LEU A 366 -11.45 26.73 -8.39
C LEU A 366 -10.62 27.83 -9.06
N LEU A 367 -11.17 28.49 -10.09
CA LEU A 367 -10.55 29.60 -10.81
C LEU A 367 -10.57 30.93 -10.07
N LYS A 368 -11.22 30.99 -8.89
CA LYS A 368 -11.43 32.21 -8.09
C LYS A 368 -12.19 33.31 -8.85
N MET A 369 -13.15 32.91 -9.67
CA MET A 369 -14.13 33.82 -10.27
C MET A 369 -15.29 33.99 -9.30
N ASP A 370 -15.56 35.23 -8.88
CA ASP A 370 -16.58 35.55 -7.87
C ASP A 370 -18.02 35.22 -8.32
N ASP A 371 -18.27 35.17 -9.63
CA ASP A 371 -19.59 34.90 -10.22
C ASP A 371 -19.52 33.73 -11.23
N PRO A 372 -20.31 32.65 -11.03
CA PRO A 372 -20.48 31.57 -12.02
C PRO A 372 -20.91 32.05 -13.42
N ASN A 373 -21.56 33.22 -13.53
CA ASN A 373 -21.93 33.77 -14.83
C ASN A 373 -20.71 34.21 -15.67
N ARG A 374 -19.56 34.52 -15.04
CA ARG A 374 -18.31 34.78 -15.77
C ARG A 374 -17.85 33.52 -16.51
N VAL A 375 -17.89 32.37 -15.84
CA VAL A 375 -17.57 31.07 -16.46
C VAL A 375 -18.58 30.74 -17.56
N TYR A 376 -19.87 30.98 -17.34
CA TYR A 376 -20.90 30.75 -18.36
C TYR A 376 -20.67 31.64 -19.60
N SER A 377 -20.36 32.91 -19.40
CA SER A 377 -20.04 33.87 -20.47
C SER A 377 -18.76 33.50 -21.22
N ALA A 378 -17.76 32.98 -20.52
CA ALA A 378 -16.51 32.49 -21.10
C ALA A 378 -16.70 31.21 -21.93
N LEU A 379 -17.65 30.35 -21.56
CA LEU A 379 -17.96 29.11 -22.29
C LEU A 379 -18.87 29.34 -23.50
N GLN A 380 -19.69 30.38 -23.47
CA GLN A 380 -20.71 30.66 -24.49
C GLN A 380 -20.19 30.73 -25.95
N PRO A 381 -19.04 31.38 -26.24
CA PRO A 381 -18.46 31.36 -27.58
C PRO A 381 -18.02 29.96 -28.05
N LEU A 382 -17.77 29.04 -27.10
CA LEU A 382 -17.18 27.73 -27.33
C LEU A 382 -18.20 26.57 -27.29
N TRP A 383 -19.51 26.85 -27.17
CA TRP A 383 -20.57 25.81 -27.12
C TRP A 383 -20.65 24.90 -28.36
N SER A 384 -20.03 25.27 -29.47
CA SER A 384 -19.93 24.39 -30.64
C SER A 384 -18.96 23.22 -30.44
N VAL A 385 -18.02 23.35 -29.50
CA VAL A 385 -16.96 22.37 -29.19
C VAL A 385 -16.99 21.89 -27.73
N LEU A 386 -17.59 22.65 -26.82
CA LEU A 386 -17.83 22.31 -25.43
C LEU A 386 -19.32 22.08 -25.17
N PHE A 387 -19.63 21.13 -24.29
CA PHE A 387 -20.97 20.78 -23.86
C PHE A 387 -21.15 21.10 -22.38
N ILE A 388 -22.27 21.73 -22.05
CA ILE A 388 -22.73 21.93 -20.67
C ILE A 388 -23.99 21.08 -20.50
N CYS A 389 -23.91 20.11 -19.59
CA CYS A 389 -25.07 19.28 -19.27
C CYS A 389 -26.10 20.09 -18.47
N GLU A 390 -27.34 20.20 -18.96
CA GLU A 390 -28.38 21.02 -18.31
C GLU A 390 -28.75 20.49 -16.92
N SER A 391 -28.79 19.18 -16.73
CA SER A 391 -29.18 18.56 -15.46
C SER A 391 -28.10 18.59 -14.38
N SER A 392 -26.82 18.50 -14.76
CA SER A 392 -25.68 18.43 -13.82
C SER A 392 -24.79 19.66 -13.82
N SER A 393 -24.98 20.58 -14.77
CA SER A 393 -24.11 21.74 -15.04
C SER A 393 -22.64 21.38 -15.25
N MET A 394 -22.33 20.12 -15.63
CA MET A 394 -20.97 19.66 -15.92
C MET A 394 -20.51 20.13 -17.30
N VAL A 395 -19.25 20.56 -17.37
CA VAL A 395 -18.62 21.03 -18.61
C VAL A 395 -17.69 19.97 -19.15
N THR A 396 -17.89 19.58 -20.42
CA THR A 396 -17.05 18.57 -21.10
C THR A 396 -16.77 18.97 -22.54
N PRO A 397 -15.64 18.57 -23.14
CA PRO A 397 -15.48 18.67 -24.58
C PRO A 397 -16.44 17.70 -25.27
N PHE A 398 -17.11 18.13 -26.34
CA PHE A 398 -18.04 17.29 -27.10
C PHE A 398 -17.36 16.08 -27.74
N HIS A 399 -16.08 16.22 -28.07
CA HIS A 399 -15.35 15.18 -28.77
C HIS A 399 -13.87 15.20 -28.45
N ALA A 400 -13.26 14.00 -28.38
CA ALA A 400 -11.86 13.82 -28.04
C ALA A 400 -10.88 14.48 -29.02
N SER A 401 -11.26 14.67 -30.28
CA SER A 401 -10.39 15.33 -31.28
C SER A 401 -10.13 16.81 -31.00
N PHE A 402 -10.99 17.47 -30.21
CA PHE A 402 -10.80 18.88 -29.88
C PHE A 402 -9.68 19.10 -28.85
N PRO A 403 -9.64 18.41 -27.69
CA PRO A 403 -8.46 18.44 -26.82
C PRO A 403 -7.17 18.02 -27.54
N GLU A 404 -7.21 16.98 -28.37
CA GLU A 404 -6.03 16.55 -29.17
C GLU A 404 -5.52 17.65 -30.11
N TYR A 405 -6.42 18.43 -30.71
CA TYR A 405 -6.06 19.58 -31.53
C TYR A 405 -5.45 20.71 -30.68
N MET A 406 -6.03 20.99 -29.51
CA MET A 406 -5.59 22.08 -28.62
C MET A 406 -4.23 21.85 -27.96
N PHE A 407 -3.85 20.59 -27.71
CA PHE A 407 -2.54 20.24 -27.11
C PHE A 407 -1.41 20.11 -28.13
N ASP A 408 -1.70 20.10 -29.44
CA ASP A 408 -0.70 20.03 -30.50
C ASP A 408 -0.38 21.43 -31.06
N ALA A 409 0.77 21.97 -30.65
CA ALA A 409 1.24 23.28 -31.07
C ALA A 409 1.34 23.47 -32.60
N ALA A 410 1.63 22.39 -33.34
CA ALA A 410 1.71 22.44 -34.79
C ALA A 410 0.34 22.60 -35.46
N ARG A 411 -0.72 22.13 -34.79
CA ARG A 411 -2.10 22.17 -35.27
C ARG A 411 -2.83 23.44 -34.82
N SER A 412 -2.85 23.75 -33.52
CA SER A 412 -3.60 24.87 -32.95
C SER A 412 -2.92 26.24 -33.04
N LYS A 413 -1.63 26.28 -33.40
CA LYS A 413 -0.85 27.51 -33.61
C LYS A 413 -0.97 28.49 -32.44
N ASN A 414 -1.66 29.62 -32.63
CA ASN A 414 -1.78 30.70 -31.65
C ASN A 414 -2.72 30.37 -30.48
N TYR A 415 -3.60 29.38 -30.64
CA TYR A 415 -4.59 28.99 -29.62
C TYR A 415 -4.13 27.81 -28.77
N THR A 416 -2.88 27.38 -28.92
CA THR A 416 -2.35 26.19 -28.26
C THR A 416 -2.47 26.28 -26.75
N CYS A 417 -2.99 25.21 -26.15
CA CYS A 417 -3.00 24.99 -24.72
C CYS A 417 -1.65 24.39 -24.32
N ASP A 418 -0.79 25.17 -23.67
CA ASP A 418 0.39 24.62 -23.01
C ASP A 418 -0.07 23.83 -21.77
N ALA A 419 -0.18 22.51 -21.94
CA ALA A 419 -0.59 21.61 -20.88
C ALA A 419 0.30 21.73 -19.64
N THR A 420 1.63 21.89 -19.82
CA THR A 420 2.57 21.98 -18.69
C THR A 420 2.31 23.24 -17.87
N ALA A 421 2.17 24.39 -18.54
CA ALA A 421 1.84 25.65 -17.89
C ALA A 421 0.44 25.61 -17.24
N CYS A 422 -0.54 24.98 -17.89
CA CYS A 422 -1.88 24.82 -17.32
C CYS A 422 -1.86 23.93 -16.07
N HIS A 423 -1.18 22.78 -16.11
CA HIS A 423 -1.00 21.91 -14.94
C HIS A 423 -0.25 22.61 -13.80
N HIS A 424 0.73 23.47 -14.12
CA HIS A 424 1.40 24.32 -13.14
C HIS A 424 0.41 25.28 -12.45
N THR A 425 -0.41 26.01 -13.22
CA THR A 425 -1.46 26.88 -12.67
C THR A 425 -2.50 26.10 -11.86
N LEU A 426 -2.97 24.95 -12.37
CA LEU A 426 -3.94 24.11 -11.68
C LEU A 426 -3.40 23.57 -10.35
N THR A 427 -2.11 23.29 -10.27
CA THR A 427 -1.47 22.87 -9.01
C THR A 427 -1.59 23.98 -7.95
N HIS A 428 -1.29 25.23 -8.31
CA HIS A 428 -1.50 26.37 -7.41
C HIS A 428 -2.97 26.55 -7.01
N LEU A 429 -3.90 26.48 -7.97
CA LEU A 429 -5.32 26.63 -7.70
C LEU A 429 -5.86 25.51 -6.79
N CYS A 430 -5.34 24.28 -6.93
CA CYS A 430 -5.67 23.18 -6.04
C CYS A 430 -5.19 23.47 -4.61
N PHE A 431 -3.93 23.89 -4.44
CA PHE A 431 -3.43 24.26 -3.11
C PHE A 431 -4.20 25.44 -2.52
N ASP A 432 -4.51 26.47 -3.30
CA ASP A 432 -5.32 27.61 -2.85
C ASP A 432 -6.75 27.20 -2.45
N CYS A 433 -7.32 26.19 -3.12
CA CYS A 433 -8.61 25.63 -2.76
C CYS A 433 -8.54 24.88 -1.41
N ILE A 434 -7.48 24.09 -1.20
CA ILE A 434 -7.23 23.38 0.07
C ILE A 434 -6.95 24.38 1.19
N ASP A 435 -6.24 25.47 0.91
CA ASP A 435 -5.88 26.48 1.90
C ASP A 435 -7.09 27.23 2.46
N ARG A 436 -8.17 27.35 1.66
CA ARG A 436 -9.46 27.93 2.04
C ARG A 436 -10.34 27.00 2.88
N ALA A 437 -10.02 25.70 2.97
CA ALA A 437 -10.79 24.76 3.77
C ALA A 437 -10.70 25.08 5.28
N PRO A 438 -11.74 24.75 6.07
CA PRO A 438 -11.69 24.88 7.53
C PRO A 438 -10.50 24.12 8.13
N ARG A 439 -9.90 24.67 9.19
CA ARG A 439 -8.62 24.16 9.73
C ARG A 439 -8.71 22.85 10.52
N PHE A 440 -9.90 22.46 10.98
CA PHE A 440 -10.06 21.32 11.89
C PHE A 440 -11.48 20.76 11.83
N ASN A 441 -11.60 19.42 11.81
CA ASN A 441 -12.85 18.69 11.97
C ASN A 441 -13.93 19.18 10.99
N ILE A 442 -13.69 18.98 9.69
CA ILE A 442 -14.45 19.61 8.61
C ILE A 442 -15.95 19.28 8.67
N CYS A 443 -16.31 18.09 9.16
CA CYS A 443 -17.69 17.64 9.33
C CYS A 443 -18.22 17.75 10.77
N GLY A 444 -17.47 18.37 11.69
CA GLY A 444 -17.91 18.57 13.07
C GLY A 444 -18.20 17.27 13.83
N LEU A 445 -17.37 16.25 13.67
CA LEU A 445 -17.48 14.97 14.35
C LEU A 445 -17.31 15.16 15.87
N GLU A 446 -18.32 14.76 16.62
CA GLU A 446 -18.44 15.07 18.05
C GLU A 446 -17.67 14.08 18.93
N SER A 447 -17.35 12.89 18.41
CA SER A 447 -16.77 11.81 19.20
C SER A 447 -15.81 10.94 18.41
N SER A 448 -14.71 10.54 19.03
CA SER A 448 -13.81 9.49 18.52
C SER A 448 -14.29 8.07 18.83
N PHE A 449 -15.32 7.88 19.68
CA PHE A 449 -15.82 6.56 20.07
C PHE A 449 -16.70 5.89 19.01
N LEU A 450 -17.26 6.70 18.09
CA LEU A 450 -18.10 6.21 17.01
C LEU A 450 -17.25 6.03 15.75
N LEU A 451 -17.53 4.95 15.04
CA LEU A 451 -17.04 4.76 13.68
C LEU A 451 -17.75 5.74 12.76
N ASP A 452 -17.06 6.22 11.73
CA ASP A 452 -17.63 7.17 10.77
C ASP A 452 -18.92 6.61 10.14
N ASP A 453 -18.97 5.30 9.87
CA ASP A 453 -20.13 4.61 9.28
C ASP A 453 -21.36 4.53 10.22
N ASN A 454 -21.17 4.78 11.52
CA ASN A 454 -22.25 4.73 12.52
C ASN A 454 -22.90 6.10 12.77
N ILE A 455 -22.44 7.15 12.08
CA ILE A 455 -22.95 8.52 12.25
C ILE A 455 -24.08 8.76 11.24
N ALA A 456 -25.31 8.86 11.73
CA ALA A 456 -26.53 8.82 10.90
C ALA A 456 -26.66 9.95 9.87
N ASP A 457 -26.09 11.13 10.12
CA ASP A 457 -26.17 12.31 9.25
C ASP A 457 -24.85 12.64 8.55
N LEU A 458 -23.84 11.78 8.65
CA LEU A 458 -22.50 12.07 8.14
C LEU A 458 -22.47 12.34 6.63
N GLU A 459 -23.20 11.56 5.83
CA GLU A 459 -23.22 11.75 4.37
C GLU A 459 -23.72 13.15 3.98
N THR A 460 -24.74 13.66 4.68
CA THR A 460 -25.26 15.01 4.47
C THR A 460 -24.26 16.10 4.90
N ARG A 461 -23.51 15.86 5.99
CA ARG A 461 -22.46 16.77 6.45
C ARG A 461 -21.30 16.79 5.45
N ILE A 462 -20.90 15.64 4.93
CA ILE A 462 -19.86 15.49 3.89
C ILE A 462 -20.26 16.28 2.64
N GLN A 463 -21.48 16.14 2.14
CA GLN A 463 -21.93 16.87 0.94
C GLN A 463 -21.92 18.39 1.13
N LYS A 464 -22.21 18.87 2.35
CA LYS A 464 -22.19 20.31 2.67
C LYS A 464 -20.78 20.84 2.90
N ALA A 465 -19.94 20.09 3.61
CA ALA A 465 -18.62 20.53 4.07
C ALA A 465 -17.51 20.28 3.05
N ILE A 466 -17.65 19.27 2.20
CA ILE A 466 -16.68 18.87 1.18
C ILE A 466 -17.34 19.04 -0.21
N PRO A 467 -17.35 20.27 -0.75
CA PRO A 467 -17.88 20.51 -2.09
C PRO A 467 -16.96 19.93 -3.17
N MET A 468 -17.49 19.78 -4.39
CA MET A 468 -16.81 19.10 -5.49
C MET A 468 -15.46 19.72 -5.84
N GLU A 469 -15.33 21.05 -5.82
CA GLU A 469 -14.07 21.76 -6.09
C GLU A 469 -12.97 21.43 -5.08
N LEU A 470 -13.32 21.32 -3.78
CA LEU A 470 -12.37 20.97 -2.74
C LEU A 470 -11.94 19.51 -2.89
N PHE A 471 -12.90 18.63 -3.14
CA PHE A 471 -12.60 17.21 -3.34
C PHE A 471 -11.72 16.98 -4.56
N TYR A 472 -12.02 17.65 -5.68
CA TYR A 472 -11.19 17.63 -6.89
C TYR A 472 -9.76 18.08 -6.58
N ALA A 473 -9.59 19.20 -5.88
CA ALA A 473 -8.28 19.69 -5.47
C ALA A 473 -7.54 18.67 -4.58
N CYS A 474 -8.20 18.10 -3.57
CA CYS A 474 -7.62 17.09 -2.69
C CYS A 474 -7.23 15.80 -3.42
N GLN A 475 -7.96 15.40 -4.47
CA GLN A 475 -7.77 14.15 -5.21
C GLN A 475 -6.73 14.27 -6.35
N HIS A 476 -6.60 15.44 -6.98
CA HIS A 476 -5.84 15.57 -8.23
C HIS A 476 -4.63 16.52 -8.17
N TRP A 477 -4.37 17.22 -7.06
CA TRP A 477 -3.23 18.15 -6.98
C TRP A 477 -1.88 17.49 -7.32
N VAL A 478 -1.65 16.24 -6.90
CA VAL A 478 -0.41 15.50 -7.21
C VAL A 478 -0.30 15.13 -8.70
N ALA A 479 -1.44 14.81 -9.33
CA ALA A 479 -1.45 14.54 -10.77
C ALA A 479 -1.04 15.79 -11.54
N HIS A 480 -1.63 16.95 -11.21
CA HIS A 480 -1.24 18.23 -11.79
C HIS A 480 0.24 18.57 -11.48
N LEU A 481 0.72 18.31 -10.26
CA LEU A 481 2.12 18.52 -9.88
C LEU A 481 3.10 17.73 -10.77
N ASN A 482 2.79 16.46 -11.05
CA ASN A 482 3.63 15.64 -11.92
C ASN A 482 3.63 16.13 -13.37
N TYR A 483 2.47 16.51 -13.89
CA TYR A 483 2.36 17.03 -15.27
C TYR A 483 2.97 18.43 -15.43
N ALA A 484 3.02 19.23 -14.37
CA ALA A 484 3.66 20.55 -14.36
C ALA A 484 5.19 20.50 -14.48
N GLY A 485 5.80 19.31 -14.32
CA GLY A 485 7.25 19.13 -14.37
C GLY A 485 7.98 19.59 -13.10
N ASN A 486 9.30 19.78 -13.22
CA ASN A 486 10.20 20.08 -12.11
C ASN A 486 10.31 21.59 -11.87
N SER A 487 9.28 22.20 -11.29
CA SER A 487 9.32 23.63 -10.91
C SER A 487 9.71 23.81 -9.45
N SER A 488 10.76 24.60 -9.19
CA SER A 488 11.19 24.94 -7.83
C SER A 488 10.18 25.81 -7.08
N ASP A 489 9.34 26.55 -7.79
CA ASP A 489 8.29 27.40 -7.20
C ASP A 489 7.21 26.56 -6.49
N LEU A 490 6.82 25.43 -7.10
CA LEU A 490 5.85 24.50 -6.53
C LEU A 490 6.38 23.78 -5.28
N LEU A 491 7.70 23.69 -5.10
CA LEU A 491 8.30 23.04 -3.93
C LEU A 491 7.89 23.75 -2.64
N GLY A 492 7.86 25.09 -2.63
CA GLY A 492 7.40 25.88 -1.49
C GLY A 492 5.93 25.57 -1.14
N ARG A 493 5.07 25.47 -2.15
CA ARG A 493 3.65 25.12 -1.96
C ARG A 493 3.46 23.69 -1.42
N VAL A 494 4.25 22.72 -1.88
CA VAL A 494 4.24 21.36 -1.35
C VAL A 494 4.66 21.36 0.13
N GLN A 495 5.73 22.08 0.47
CA GLN A 495 6.19 22.20 1.85
C GLN A 495 5.12 22.87 2.76
N ASP A 496 4.51 23.97 2.30
CA ASP A 496 3.44 24.66 3.05
C ASP A 496 2.22 23.74 3.26
N PHE A 497 1.85 22.97 2.24
CA PHE A 497 0.80 21.97 2.34
C PHE A 497 1.13 20.89 3.38
N LEU A 498 2.33 20.30 3.32
CA LEU A 498 2.74 19.23 4.24
C LEU A 498 2.84 19.71 5.70
N THR A 499 3.17 20.97 5.91
CA THR A 499 3.33 21.54 7.27
C THR A 499 2.04 22.11 7.85
N THR A 500 1.07 22.53 7.02
CA THR A 500 -0.12 23.26 7.51
C THR A 500 -1.47 22.65 7.12
N ARG A 501 -1.52 21.78 6.09
CA ARG A 501 -2.78 21.24 5.55
C ARG A 501 -2.83 19.71 5.38
N LEU A 502 -1.77 18.97 5.70
CA LEU A 502 -1.75 17.50 5.63
C LEU A 502 -2.91 16.86 6.42
N LEU A 503 -3.12 17.23 7.69
CA LEU A 503 -4.14 16.57 8.53
C LEU A 503 -5.58 16.80 8.03
N ILE A 504 -5.90 18.02 7.58
CA ILE A 504 -7.22 18.31 7.00
C ILE A 504 -7.41 17.61 5.65
N TRP A 505 -6.36 17.52 4.85
CA TRP A 505 -6.40 16.74 3.62
C TRP A 505 -6.65 15.26 3.93
N MET A 506 -6.02 14.70 4.96
CA MET A 506 -6.29 13.33 5.42
C MET A 506 -7.74 13.16 5.89
N GLU A 507 -8.33 14.12 6.60
CA GLU A 507 -9.76 14.09 6.95
C GLU A 507 -10.64 13.98 5.70
N VAL A 508 -10.44 14.87 4.72
CA VAL A 508 -11.22 14.89 3.48
C VAL A 508 -11.10 13.56 2.74
N MET A 509 -9.87 13.05 2.59
CA MET A 509 -9.62 11.78 1.92
C MET A 509 -10.22 10.61 2.69
N ASN A 510 -10.20 10.62 4.03
CA ASN A 510 -10.76 9.55 4.85
C ASN A 510 -12.29 9.53 4.83
N LEU A 511 -12.93 10.69 4.99
CA LEU A 511 -14.38 10.83 4.96
C LEU A 511 -14.98 10.47 3.60
N LYS A 512 -14.27 10.78 2.51
CA LYS A 512 -14.62 10.33 1.14
C LYS A 512 -14.18 8.90 0.83
N LYS A 513 -13.69 8.15 1.83
CA LYS A 513 -13.23 6.75 1.72
C LYS A 513 -12.09 6.52 0.70
N GLN A 514 -11.28 7.54 0.46
CA GLN A 514 -10.15 7.54 -0.48
C GLN A 514 -8.77 7.66 0.20
N ILE A 515 -8.66 7.47 1.52
CA ILE A 515 -7.37 7.58 2.24
C ILE A 515 -6.27 6.66 1.66
N HIS A 516 -6.63 5.46 1.18
CA HIS A 516 -5.69 4.53 0.55
C HIS A 516 -5.11 5.06 -0.77
N ALA A 517 -5.93 5.75 -1.57
CA ALA A 517 -5.45 6.48 -2.74
C ALA A 517 -4.55 7.64 -2.30
N GLY A 518 -4.92 8.32 -1.21
CA GLY A 518 -4.11 9.36 -0.57
C GLY A 518 -2.69 8.90 -0.22
N VAL A 519 -2.50 7.69 0.32
CA VAL A 519 -1.15 7.16 0.61
C VAL A 519 -0.26 7.15 -0.65
N LYS A 520 -0.81 6.67 -1.78
CA LYS A 520 -0.10 6.66 -3.07
C LYS A 520 0.17 8.08 -3.59
N MET A 521 -0.75 9.02 -3.33
CA MET A 521 -0.57 10.42 -3.69
C MET A 521 0.61 11.06 -2.95
N ILE A 522 0.70 10.89 -1.63
CA ILE A 522 1.83 11.44 -0.86
C ILE A 522 3.15 10.77 -1.26
N GLN A 523 3.15 9.45 -1.50
CA GLN A 523 4.32 8.74 -2.04
C GLN A 523 4.77 9.31 -3.39
N THR A 524 3.82 9.66 -4.25
CA THR A 524 4.09 10.25 -5.55
C THR A 524 4.65 11.67 -5.41
N ALA A 525 4.14 12.46 -4.46
CA ALA A 525 4.68 13.77 -4.13
C ALA A 525 6.10 13.67 -3.55
N GLU A 526 6.37 12.70 -2.68
CA GLU A 526 7.71 12.40 -2.17
C GLU A 526 8.68 12.03 -3.30
N ASN A 527 8.26 11.16 -4.22
CA ASN A 527 9.04 10.80 -5.41
C ASN A 527 9.32 12.02 -6.31
N TRP A 528 8.39 12.98 -6.38
CA TRP A 528 8.61 14.24 -7.10
C TRP A 528 9.62 15.13 -6.38
N VAL A 529 9.53 15.27 -5.05
CA VAL A 529 10.48 16.02 -4.21
C VAL A 529 11.90 15.44 -4.31
N THR A 530 12.04 14.11 -4.20
CA THR A 530 13.35 13.45 -4.26
C THR A 530 14.03 13.58 -5.63
N LYS A 531 13.27 13.56 -6.73
CA LYS A 531 13.79 13.81 -8.09
C LYS A 531 14.43 15.19 -8.27
N LEU A 532 13.96 16.19 -7.53
CA LEU A 532 14.48 17.56 -7.59
C LEU A 532 15.86 17.73 -6.94
N ARG A 533 16.43 16.68 -6.31
CA ARG A 533 17.70 16.73 -5.55
C ARG A 533 17.73 17.91 -4.56
N CYS A 534 16.60 18.17 -3.90
CA CYS A 534 16.39 19.30 -3.00
C CYS A 534 17.09 19.12 -1.64
N SER A 535 16.89 20.08 -0.72
CA SER A 535 17.34 19.96 0.67
C SER A 535 16.80 18.68 1.31
N SER A 536 17.64 18.04 2.11
CA SER A 536 17.29 16.81 2.84
C SER A 536 16.05 16.99 3.73
N GLU A 537 15.79 18.21 4.22
CA GLU A 537 14.68 18.51 5.13
C GLU A 537 13.29 18.32 4.51
N VAL A 538 13.06 18.80 3.28
CA VAL A 538 11.73 18.67 2.63
C VAL A 538 11.48 17.23 2.20
N ALA A 539 12.52 16.51 1.76
CA ALA A 539 12.43 15.09 1.47
C ALA A 539 12.11 14.29 2.75
N LEU A 540 12.76 14.58 3.87
CA LEU A 540 12.46 13.96 5.18
C LEU A 540 11.03 14.27 5.64
N LEU A 541 10.55 15.52 5.46
CA LEU A 541 9.18 15.89 5.78
C LEU A 541 8.16 15.15 4.91
N ALA A 542 8.39 15.07 3.59
CA ALA A 542 7.51 14.35 2.67
C ALA A 542 7.45 12.86 2.98
N HIS A 543 8.59 12.25 3.31
CA HIS A 543 8.67 10.86 3.73
C HIS A 543 7.96 10.62 5.07
N ASP A 544 8.15 11.48 6.08
CA ASP A 544 7.44 11.38 7.36
C ASP A 544 5.92 11.57 7.18
N ALA A 545 5.49 12.47 6.28
CA ALA A 545 4.09 12.65 5.92
C ALA A 545 3.49 11.40 5.25
N TRP A 546 4.23 10.76 4.35
CA TRP A 546 3.83 9.49 3.75
C TRP A 546 3.64 8.42 4.83
N ARG A 547 4.61 8.26 5.75
CA ARG A 547 4.53 7.29 6.85
C ARG A 547 3.33 7.55 7.77
N PHE A 548 3.11 8.81 8.13
CA PHE A 548 1.98 9.21 8.97
C PHE A 548 0.65 8.84 8.31
N THR A 549 0.51 9.15 7.01
CA THR A 549 -0.67 8.84 6.20
C THR A 549 -0.86 7.33 6.02
N ALA A 550 0.23 6.60 5.71
CA ALA A 550 0.23 5.15 5.53
C ALA A 550 -0.18 4.45 6.82
N ARG A 551 0.42 4.80 7.96
CA ARG A 551 0.09 4.19 9.25
C ARG A 551 -1.36 4.45 9.64
N PHE A 552 -1.91 5.64 9.36
CA PHE A 552 -3.34 5.88 9.59
C PHE A 552 -4.22 5.01 8.68
N GLY A 553 -3.96 5.00 7.36
CA GLY A 553 -4.76 4.26 6.38
C GLY A 553 -4.71 2.73 6.54
N MET A 554 -3.54 2.18 6.89
CA MET A 554 -3.31 0.73 6.98
C MET A 554 -3.82 0.08 8.28
N ASN A 555 -4.21 0.89 9.27
CA ASN A 555 -4.66 0.41 10.57
C ASN A 555 -6.17 0.65 10.76
N PRO A 556 -6.84 -0.12 11.64
CA PRO A 556 -8.29 0.03 11.91
C PRO A 556 -8.71 1.43 12.40
N VAL A 557 -7.75 2.23 12.83
CA VAL A 557 -7.91 3.62 13.26
C VAL A 557 -8.52 4.52 12.18
N SER A 558 -8.32 4.21 10.88
CA SER A 558 -8.93 4.94 9.76
C SER A 558 -10.46 4.88 9.72
N ARG A 559 -11.08 3.95 10.45
CA ARG A 559 -12.56 3.85 10.51
C ARG A 559 -13.21 4.97 11.31
N ALA A 560 -12.43 5.74 12.06
CA ALA A 560 -12.90 6.87 12.85
C ALA A 560 -11.94 8.05 12.66
N THR A 561 -12.36 9.01 11.83
CA THR A 561 -11.55 10.16 11.40
C THR A 561 -10.91 10.97 12.56
N PRO A 562 -11.58 11.19 13.72
CA PRO A 562 -10.99 11.96 14.82
C PRO A 562 -9.69 11.38 15.40
N HIS A 563 -9.41 10.09 15.19
CA HIS A 563 -8.18 9.48 15.68
C HIS A 563 -6.90 9.96 14.98
N ILE A 564 -7.00 10.69 13.87
CA ILE A 564 -5.87 11.48 13.33
C ILE A 564 -5.28 12.37 14.43
N TYR A 565 -6.15 12.98 15.24
CA TYR A 565 -5.79 13.94 16.28
C TYR A 565 -5.58 13.32 17.65
N VAL A 566 -6.41 12.34 18.02
CA VAL A 566 -6.45 11.80 19.39
C VAL A 566 -5.45 10.66 19.58
N SER A 567 -5.12 9.92 18.51
CA SER A 567 -4.26 8.73 18.61
C SER A 567 -3.03 8.80 17.72
N MET A 568 -3.16 9.22 16.46
CA MET A 568 -2.01 9.25 15.56
C MET A 568 -1.01 10.32 15.98
N LEU A 569 -1.43 11.58 16.06
CA LEU A 569 -0.52 12.68 16.34
C LEU A 569 0.15 12.63 17.74
N PRO A 570 -0.55 12.35 18.86
CA PRO A 570 0.07 12.35 20.18
C PRO A 570 1.07 11.21 20.41
N PHE A 571 0.94 10.11 19.65
CA PHE A 571 1.84 8.97 19.71
C PHE A 571 2.85 8.96 18.54
N TRP A 572 2.82 9.98 17.68
CA TRP A 572 3.85 10.15 16.65
C TRP A 572 5.14 10.67 17.29
N PRO A 573 6.35 10.22 16.87
CA PRO A 573 7.59 10.58 17.55
C PRO A 573 7.81 12.09 17.63
N GLU A 574 8.12 12.63 18.82
CA GLU A 574 8.28 14.09 19.01
C GLU A 574 9.34 14.72 18.11
N ALA A 575 10.39 13.96 17.79
CA ALA A 575 11.50 14.40 16.94
C ALA A 575 11.18 14.38 15.43
N SER A 576 10.04 13.82 15.02
CA SER A 576 9.66 13.72 13.61
C SER A 576 9.21 15.08 13.05
N PRO A 577 9.43 15.34 11.74
CA PRO A 577 8.98 16.57 11.09
C PRO A 577 7.50 16.88 11.31
N ILE A 578 6.59 15.91 11.15
CA ILE A 578 5.14 16.12 11.31
C ILE A 578 4.80 16.51 12.75
N SER A 579 5.39 15.85 13.75
CA SER A 579 5.16 16.23 15.15
C SER A 579 5.63 17.66 15.42
N LYS A 580 6.77 18.08 14.89
CA LYS A 580 7.29 19.45 15.06
C LYS A 580 6.32 20.52 14.57
N TYR A 581 5.64 20.30 13.44
CA TYR A 581 4.71 21.28 12.86
C TYR A 581 3.30 21.22 13.46
N TYR A 582 2.81 20.03 13.82
CA TYR A 582 1.41 19.87 14.23
C TYR A 582 1.18 19.78 15.74
N SER A 583 2.18 19.36 16.53
CA SER A 583 2.02 19.23 18.00
C SER A 583 1.71 20.55 18.70
N GLN A 584 2.16 21.69 18.14
CA GLN A 584 1.88 23.03 18.67
C GLN A 584 0.38 23.39 18.68
N TYR A 585 -0.44 22.74 17.85
CA TYR A 585 -1.88 22.96 17.79
C TYR A 585 -2.66 22.09 18.77
N MET A 586 -1.98 21.20 19.52
CA MET A 586 -2.61 20.34 20.53
C MET A 586 -2.62 21.00 21.91
N HIS A 587 -3.80 21.32 22.41
CA HIS A 587 -4.00 21.74 23.79
C HIS A 587 -4.49 20.56 24.64
N GLN A 588 -3.82 20.28 25.76
CA GLN A 588 -4.17 19.21 26.72
C GLN A 588 -4.12 17.77 26.16
N SER A 589 -3.25 17.49 25.20
CA SER A 589 -3.04 16.12 24.71
C SER A 589 -2.30 15.25 25.73
N VAL A 590 -2.52 13.93 25.65
CA VAL A 590 -1.75 12.95 26.41
C VAL A 590 -0.29 13.01 25.92
N LYS A 591 0.60 13.51 26.78
CA LYS A 591 2.05 13.44 26.54
C LYS A 591 2.55 12.09 27.01
N VAL A 592 3.06 11.29 26.09
CA VAL A 592 3.59 9.98 26.43
C VAL A 592 5.11 10.03 26.32
N ASN A 593 5.77 9.92 27.47
CA ASN A 593 7.22 9.97 27.58
C ASN A 593 7.78 8.56 27.81
N GLY A 594 8.85 8.21 27.10
CA GLY A 594 9.57 6.94 27.35
C GLY A 594 10.38 6.45 26.15
N THR A 595 11.33 5.55 26.42
CA THR A 595 12.19 4.93 25.39
C THR A 595 11.40 4.06 24.41
N ALA A 596 10.21 3.57 24.79
CA ALA A 596 9.31 2.85 23.89
C ALA A 596 8.76 3.73 22.75
N ILE A 597 8.62 5.05 22.97
CA ILE A 597 8.15 6.00 21.95
C ILE A 597 9.30 6.53 21.11
N SER A 598 10.49 6.70 21.68
CA SER A 598 11.67 6.90 20.83
C SER A 598 11.97 5.67 19.97
N ARG A 599 11.63 4.46 20.45
CA ARG A 599 11.61 3.23 19.65
C ARG A 599 10.51 3.20 18.58
N LEU A 600 9.38 3.93 18.69
CA LEU A 600 8.38 4.07 17.60
C LEU A 600 8.95 4.64 16.29
N ARG A 601 10.22 5.08 16.27
CA ARG A 601 11.04 5.25 15.06
C ARG A 601 11.19 3.97 14.22
N HIS A 602 10.65 2.82 14.66
CA HIS A 602 10.56 1.62 13.85
C HIS A 602 9.95 1.89 12.47
N SER A 603 10.52 1.23 11.47
CA SER A 603 9.95 1.12 10.13
C SER A 603 8.55 0.50 10.11
N LEU A 604 8.02 -0.03 11.22
CA LEU A 604 6.71 -0.68 11.28
C LEU A 604 5.56 0.27 10.92
N LEU A 605 4.88 -0.02 9.81
CA LEU A 605 3.72 0.70 9.27
C LEU A 605 2.39 0.09 9.75
N ALA A 606 2.29 -1.24 9.80
CA ALA A 606 1.07 -1.93 10.22
C ALA A 606 1.36 -3.32 10.78
N THR A 607 0.48 -3.80 11.66
CA THR A 607 0.45 -5.18 12.15
C THR A 607 -0.95 -5.73 12.00
N TRP A 608 -1.09 -6.84 11.27
CA TRP A 608 -2.36 -7.53 11.06
C TRP A 608 -2.28 -8.91 11.72
N SER A 609 -3.30 -9.27 12.52
CA SER A 609 -3.38 -10.57 13.16
C SER A 609 -4.39 -11.46 12.45
N LEU A 610 -3.96 -12.66 12.06
CA LEU A 610 -4.77 -13.64 11.31
C LEU A 610 -5.21 -14.84 12.16
N GLY A 611 -4.82 -14.88 13.44
CA GLY A 611 -5.30 -15.85 14.44
C GLY A 611 -4.66 -17.25 14.36
N ASP A 612 -3.88 -17.54 13.32
CA ASP A 612 -3.12 -18.79 13.16
C ASP A 612 -1.74 -18.48 12.56
N THR A 613 -0.81 -19.42 12.69
CA THR A 613 0.58 -19.32 12.24
C THR A 613 0.64 -19.02 10.74
N VAL A 614 1.45 -18.02 10.37
CA VAL A 614 1.66 -17.64 8.97
C VAL A 614 3.02 -18.16 8.52
N ALA A 615 3.03 -19.17 7.67
CA ALA A 615 4.25 -19.89 7.28
C ALA A 615 5.01 -19.21 6.12
N SER A 616 4.31 -18.50 5.25
CA SER A 616 4.86 -17.87 4.05
C SER A 616 4.04 -16.67 3.62
N THR A 617 4.71 -15.70 2.98
CA THR A 617 4.12 -14.48 2.45
C THR A 617 4.73 -14.15 1.09
N ALA A 618 3.91 -13.62 0.16
CA ALA A 618 4.35 -13.16 -1.14
C ALA A 618 3.53 -11.93 -1.60
N PHE A 619 4.21 -10.90 -2.08
CA PHE A 619 3.56 -9.77 -2.76
C PHE A 619 3.14 -10.15 -4.18
N SER A 620 2.02 -9.59 -4.65
CA SER A 620 1.70 -9.60 -6.08
C SER A 620 2.68 -8.70 -6.85
N PRO A 621 2.95 -9.00 -8.14
CA PRO A 621 3.89 -8.21 -8.97
C PRO A 621 3.54 -6.73 -9.10
N ASP A 622 2.27 -6.36 -8.91
CA ASP A 622 1.79 -4.97 -8.89
C ASP A 622 1.82 -4.31 -7.50
N GLY A 623 2.14 -5.07 -6.44
CA GLY A 623 2.21 -4.60 -5.06
C GLY A 623 0.86 -4.27 -4.41
N VAL A 624 -0.26 -4.65 -5.04
CA VAL A 624 -1.63 -4.36 -4.57
C VAL A 624 -2.13 -5.40 -3.56
N SER A 625 -1.71 -6.65 -3.70
CA SER A 625 -2.18 -7.76 -2.86
C SER A 625 -1.02 -8.57 -2.28
N ILE A 626 -1.31 -9.30 -1.20
CA ILE A 626 -0.36 -10.18 -0.52
C ILE A 626 -1.04 -11.54 -0.32
N ALA A 627 -0.38 -12.60 -0.78
CA ALA A 627 -0.79 -13.99 -0.52
C ALA A 627 -0.07 -14.50 0.72
N LEU A 628 -0.81 -15.16 1.60
CA LEU A 628 -0.34 -15.62 2.91
C LEU A 628 -0.71 -17.10 3.08
N ALA A 629 0.26 -17.91 3.49
CA ALA A 629 0.00 -19.29 3.91
C ALA A 629 -0.36 -19.31 5.39
N VAL A 630 -1.64 -19.52 5.71
CA VAL A 630 -2.18 -19.48 7.08
C VAL A 630 -2.74 -20.85 7.43
N GLY A 631 -2.04 -21.57 8.33
CA GLY A 631 -2.38 -22.95 8.65
C GLY A 631 -2.42 -23.82 7.38
N ASN A 632 -3.56 -24.47 7.11
CA ASN A 632 -3.79 -25.30 5.91
C ASN A 632 -4.45 -24.54 4.74
N THR A 633 -4.49 -23.21 4.77
CA THR A 633 -5.19 -22.38 3.79
C THR A 633 -4.27 -21.32 3.20
N VAL A 634 -4.68 -20.76 2.06
CA VAL A 634 -4.07 -19.53 1.53
C VAL A 634 -5.04 -18.38 1.71
N VAL A 635 -4.58 -17.26 2.25
CA VAL A 635 -5.38 -16.04 2.42
C VAL A 635 -4.76 -14.95 1.55
N VAL A 636 -5.58 -14.27 0.75
CA VAL A 636 -5.14 -13.13 -0.05
C VAL A 636 -5.71 -11.86 0.55
N ILE A 637 -4.84 -10.92 0.88
CA ILE A 637 -5.19 -9.64 1.49
C ILE A 637 -4.77 -8.46 0.62
N ASP A 638 -5.46 -7.33 0.77
CA ASP A 638 -5.07 -6.05 0.20
C ASP A 638 -3.85 -5.49 0.95
N ALA A 639 -2.80 -5.13 0.21
CA ALA A 639 -1.54 -4.65 0.77
C ALA A 639 -1.63 -3.27 1.44
N SER A 640 -2.72 -2.52 1.22
CA SER A 640 -2.93 -1.17 1.73
C SER A 640 -3.77 -1.12 3.00
N ASN A 641 -4.52 -2.17 3.35
CA ASN A 641 -5.39 -2.16 4.53
C ASN A 641 -5.49 -3.50 5.26
N GLY A 642 -4.87 -4.56 4.75
CA GLY A 642 -4.86 -5.88 5.37
C GLY A 642 -6.20 -6.61 5.32
N ARG A 643 -7.21 -6.10 4.60
CA ARG A 643 -8.50 -6.77 4.43
C ARG A 643 -8.35 -7.95 3.47
N ARG A 644 -9.06 -9.03 3.76
CA ARG A 644 -9.16 -10.18 2.87
C ARG A 644 -9.92 -9.78 1.60
N LEU A 645 -9.39 -10.15 0.44
CA LEU A 645 -10.02 -9.87 -0.85
C LEU A 645 -11.18 -10.84 -1.14
N PHE A 646 -11.03 -12.09 -0.70
CA PHE A 646 -12.02 -13.15 -0.80
C PHE A 646 -11.82 -14.17 0.32
N ASP A 647 -12.70 -15.17 0.39
CA ASP A 647 -12.65 -16.23 1.40
C ASP A 647 -11.34 -17.04 1.33
N PRO A 648 -10.84 -17.57 2.46
CA PRO A 648 -9.61 -18.37 2.46
C PRO A 648 -9.66 -19.52 1.48
N LEU A 649 -8.58 -19.71 0.71
CA LEU A 649 -8.48 -20.76 -0.31
C LEU A 649 -8.35 -22.11 0.36
N GLN A 650 -9.46 -22.86 0.35
CA GLN A 650 -9.57 -24.18 0.96
C GLN A 650 -9.22 -25.28 -0.03
N GLY A 651 -8.41 -26.25 0.39
CA GLY A 651 -8.15 -27.46 -0.39
C GLY A 651 -6.97 -28.30 0.09
N HIS A 652 -6.02 -27.69 0.80
CA HIS A 652 -4.94 -28.45 1.43
C HIS A 652 -5.41 -29.11 2.73
N SER A 653 -4.96 -30.34 2.96
CA SER A 653 -5.34 -31.13 4.14
C SER A 653 -4.36 -30.97 5.31
N ARG A 654 -3.23 -30.28 5.09
CA ARG A 654 -2.18 -29.99 6.06
C ARG A 654 -1.60 -28.60 5.81
N GLU A 655 -0.72 -28.15 6.70
CA GLU A 655 -0.09 -26.83 6.67
C GLU A 655 0.50 -26.50 5.29
N VAL A 656 0.20 -25.29 4.80
CA VAL A 656 0.78 -24.73 3.57
C VAL A 656 2.09 -24.08 3.95
N ARG A 657 3.19 -24.51 3.32
CA ARG A 657 4.54 -24.09 3.72
C ARG A 657 5.10 -22.94 2.90
N SER A 658 4.64 -22.80 1.65
CA SER A 658 5.13 -21.81 0.70
C SER A 658 4.01 -21.37 -0.23
N VAL A 659 3.96 -20.06 -0.49
CA VAL A 659 3.08 -19.42 -1.48
C VAL A 659 3.88 -18.46 -2.35
N GLU A 660 3.54 -18.37 -3.64
CA GLU A 660 4.15 -17.39 -4.56
C GLU A 660 3.15 -17.00 -5.66
N PHE A 661 3.20 -15.75 -6.11
CA PHE A 661 2.43 -15.30 -7.28
C PHE A 661 3.14 -15.68 -8.59
N SER A 662 2.38 -15.88 -9.65
CA SER A 662 2.92 -15.91 -11.01
C SER A 662 3.44 -14.52 -11.41
N PRO A 663 4.40 -14.42 -12.35
CA PRO A 663 5.01 -13.15 -12.76
C PRO A 663 4.01 -12.13 -13.32
N ASP A 664 2.90 -12.59 -13.90
CA ASP A 664 1.80 -11.77 -14.41
C ASP A 664 0.74 -11.45 -13.33
N GLY A 665 0.89 -11.97 -12.11
CA GLY A 665 -0.01 -11.78 -10.99
C GLY A 665 -1.36 -12.48 -11.12
N SER A 666 -1.57 -13.31 -12.16
CA SER A 666 -2.87 -13.95 -12.43
C SER A 666 -3.11 -15.21 -11.59
N ARG A 667 -2.04 -15.86 -11.11
CA ARG A 667 -2.11 -17.14 -10.41
C ARG A 667 -1.29 -17.14 -9.12
N ILE A 668 -1.66 -18.00 -8.19
CA ILE A 668 -0.94 -18.25 -6.94
C ILE A 668 -0.59 -19.73 -6.89
N VAL A 669 0.68 -20.08 -6.67
CA VAL A 669 1.10 -21.45 -6.37
C VAL A 669 1.23 -21.64 -4.87
N SER A 670 0.80 -22.80 -4.37
CA SER A 670 0.92 -23.18 -2.97
C SER A 670 1.47 -24.59 -2.84
N ALA A 671 2.40 -24.78 -1.90
CA ALA A 671 3.01 -26.05 -1.55
C ALA A 671 2.70 -26.43 -0.10
N SER A 672 2.35 -27.69 0.14
CA SER A 672 1.85 -28.15 1.45
C SER A 672 2.54 -29.43 1.95
N TYR A 673 2.47 -29.60 3.27
CA TYR A 673 2.80 -30.85 3.95
C TYR A 673 1.87 -32.02 3.59
N ASP A 674 0.76 -31.77 2.89
CA ASP A 674 -0.08 -32.83 2.32
C ASP A 674 0.54 -33.51 1.08
N LYS A 675 1.78 -33.14 0.74
CA LYS A 675 2.59 -33.69 -0.37
C LYS A 675 2.13 -33.21 -1.75
N THR A 676 1.27 -32.20 -1.82
CA THR A 676 0.72 -31.70 -3.07
C THR A 676 1.05 -30.24 -3.32
N ILE A 677 0.95 -29.85 -4.58
CA ILE A 677 1.02 -28.46 -5.04
C ILE A 677 -0.33 -28.12 -5.65
N ARG A 678 -0.81 -26.91 -5.39
CA ARG A 678 -2.04 -26.37 -5.97
C ARG A 678 -1.78 -24.99 -6.58
N VAL A 679 -2.48 -24.69 -7.66
CA VAL A 679 -2.47 -23.38 -8.32
C VAL A 679 -3.87 -22.81 -8.29
N TRP A 680 -3.97 -21.56 -7.85
CA TRP A 680 -5.21 -20.83 -7.66
C TRP A 680 -5.24 -19.62 -8.59
N ASP A 681 -6.42 -19.18 -8.94
CA ASP A 681 -6.63 -17.88 -9.57
C ASP A 681 -6.46 -16.78 -8.52
N ALA A 682 -5.63 -15.78 -8.83
CA ALA A 682 -5.31 -14.71 -7.90
C ALA A 682 -6.45 -13.69 -7.70
N LYS A 683 -7.44 -13.65 -8.61
CA LYS A 683 -8.52 -12.67 -8.61
C LYS A 683 -9.77 -13.16 -7.90
N ASN A 684 -10.17 -14.42 -8.12
CA ASN A 684 -11.37 -15.00 -7.50
C ASN A 684 -11.08 -16.13 -6.50
N GLY A 685 -9.83 -16.60 -6.42
CA GLY A 685 -9.46 -17.66 -5.48
C GLY A 685 -9.83 -19.08 -5.91
N GLU A 686 -10.34 -19.27 -7.13
CA GLU A 686 -10.71 -20.60 -7.60
C GLU A 686 -9.47 -21.48 -7.81
N LEU A 687 -9.61 -22.78 -7.55
CA LEU A 687 -8.57 -23.76 -7.84
C LEU A 687 -8.47 -23.97 -9.36
N LEU A 688 -7.38 -23.51 -9.97
CA LEU A 688 -7.14 -23.67 -11.41
C LEU A 688 -6.50 -25.01 -11.74
N LEU A 689 -5.53 -25.45 -10.93
CA LEU A 689 -4.75 -26.65 -11.20
C LEU A 689 -4.31 -27.35 -9.92
N GLY A 690 -4.42 -28.68 -9.92
CA GLY A 690 -4.01 -29.54 -8.81
C GLY A 690 -5.16 -30.34 -8.19
N PRO A 691 -4.89 -31.16 -7.16
CA PRO A 691 -3.60 -31.34 -6.50
C PRO A 691 -2.57 -32.06 -7.39
N LEU A 692 -1.41 -31.43 -7.63
CA LEU A 692 -0.29 -32.05 -8.33
C LEU A 692 0.39 -33.06 -7.40
N LYS A 693 0.42 -34.33 -7.83
CA LYS A 693 0.95 -35.45 -7.05
C LYS A 693 2.18 -36.04 -7.75
N GLY A 694 3.26 -36.21 -7.00
CA GLY A 694 4.49 -36.87 -7.47
C GLY A 694 5.63 -36.86 -6.47
N HIS A 695 5.62 -35.93 -5.51
CA HIS A 695 6.49 -35.99 -4.34
C HIS A 695 6.03 -37.06 -3.34
N ASN A 696 6.99 -37.71 -2.69
CA ASN A 696 6.72 -38.79 -1.73
C ASN A 696 6.54 -38.30 -0.29
N TRP A 697 7.03 -37.09 -0.01
CA TRP A 697 7.02 -36.44 1.30
C TRP A 697 6.54 -35.00 1.18
N HIS A 698 6.64 -34.22 2.25
CA HIS A 698 6.13 -32.85 2.34
C HIS A 698 6.77 -31.96 1.27
N VAL A 699 5.98 -31.10 0.63
CA VAL A 699 6.50 -30.10 -0.30
C VAL A 699 6.73 -28.82 0.49
N THR A 700 7.98 -28.37 0.53
CA THR A 700 8.43 -27.28 1.41
C THR A 700 8.47 -25.94 0.69
N SER A 701 8.70 -25.95 -0.62
CA SER A 701 8.83 -24.76 -1.45
C SER A 701 8.34 -25.04 -2.86
N ALA A 702 7.61 -24.08 -3.44
CA ALA A 702 7.27 -24.08 -4.86
C ALA A 702 7.34 -22.66 -5.42
N GLY A 703 7.63 -22.54 -6.71
CA GLY A 703 7.69 -21.25 -7.38
C GLY A 703 7.53 -21.31 -8.89
N PHE A 704 7.16 -20.19 -9.50
CA PHE A 704 6.94 -20.11 -10.96
C PHE A 704 8.24 -19.81 -11.71
N SER A 705 8.32 -20.24 -12.97
CA SER A 705 9.30 -19.71 -13.91
C SER A 705 8.97 -18.26 -14.32
N PRO A 706 9.95 -17.46 -14.79
CA PRO A 706 9.74 -16.05 -15.14
C PRO A 706 8.70 -15.81 -16.25
N ASP A 707 8.48 -16.80 -17.12
CA ASP A 707 7.44 -16.79 -18.16
C ASP A 707 6.09 -17.36 -17.67
N GLY A 708 6.01 -17.82 -16.42
CA GLY A 708 4.84 -18.46 -15.82
C GLY A 708 4.47 -19.83 -16.40
N SER A 709 5.27 -20.40 -17.30
CA SER A 709 4.93 -21.65 -18.00
C SER A 709 5.21 -22.91 -17.19
N ARG A 710 6.11 -22.83 -16.20
CA ARG A 710 6.57 -23.95 -15.38
C ARG A 710 6.51 -23.63 -13.90
N ILE A 711 6.39 -24.66 -13.07
CA ILE A 711 6.47 -24.60 -11.62
C ILE A 711 7.64 -25.47 -11.19
N VAL A 712 8.48 -25.01 -10.28
CA VAL A 712 9.52 -25.81 -9.64
C VAL A 712 9.12 -26.08 -8.19
N SER A 713 9.42 -27.27 -7.68
CA SER A 713 9.11 -27.66 -6.31
C SER A 713 10.25 -28.42 -5.64
N GLY A 714 10.44 -28.17 -4.34
CA GLY A 714 11.36 -28.89 -3.47
C GLY A 714 10.62 -29.61 -2.35
N SER A 715 11.15 -30.77 -1.95
CA SER A 715 10.49 -31.63 -0.97
C SER A 715 11.47 -32.25 0.04
N ASP A 716 10.91 -32.64 1.17
CA ASP A 716 11.52 -33.53 2.15
C ASP A 716 11.91 -34.90 1.58
N ASP A 717 11.41 -35.28 0.39
CA ASP A 717 11.86 -36.48 -0.32
C ASP A 717 13.26 -36.35 -0.96
N LYS A 718 13.92 -35.21 -0.73
CA LYS A 718 15.29 -34.86 -1.16
C LYS A 718 15.39 -34.57 -2.66
N THR A 719 14.27 -34.39 -3.33
CA THR A 719 14.23 -34.17 -4.78
C THR A 719 13.65 -32.81 -5.14
N VAL A 720 14.01 -32.36 -6.35
CA VAL A 720 13.42 -31.20 -7.00
C VAL A 720 12.64 -31.67 -8.22
N CYS A 721 11.41 -31.17 -8.41
CA CYS A 721 10.59 -31.48 -9.58
C CYS A 721 10.22 -30.19 -10.32
N VAL A 722 9.99 -30.30 -11.63
CA VAL A 722 9.48 -29.23 -12.49
C VAL A 722 8.21 -29.71 -13.16
N TRP A 723 7.19 -28.88 -13.12
CA TRP A 723 5.84 -29.14 -13.59
C TRP A 723 5.47 -28.14 -14.67
N ASN A 724 4.60 -28.54 -15.58
CA ASN A 724 3.95 -27.63 -16.50
C ASN A 724 2.83 -26.89 -15.75
N ALA A 725 2.86 -25.56 -15.78
CA ALA A 725 1.93 -24.72 -15.02
C ALA A 725 0.52 -24.67 -15.60
N GLN A 726 0.31 -25.19 -16.82
CA GLN A 726 -0.99 -25.19 -17.51
C GLN A 726 -1.75 -26.50 -17.32
N ASN A 727 -1.06 -27.65 -17.43
CA ASN A 727 -1.71 -28.97 -17.37
C ASN A 727 -1.30 -29.80 -16.13
N GLY A 728 -0.28 -29.37 -15.38
CA GLY A 728 0.17 -30.05 -14.16
C GLY A 728 1.05 -31.28 -14.38
N GLU A 729 1.44 -31.58 -15.61
CA GLU A 729 2.32 -32.70 -15.88
C GLU A 729 3.74 -32.42 -15.40
N MET A 730 4.42 -33.44 -14.87
CA MET A 730 5.83 -33.34 -14.50
C MET A 730 6.69 -33.31 -15.78
N VAL A 731 7.32 -32.16 -16.03
CA VAL A 731 8.18 -31.92 -17.20
C VAL A 731 9.60 -32.42 -16.97
N LEU A 732 10.10 -32.27 -15.73
CA LEU A 732 11.47 -32.65 -15.37
C LEU A 732 11.53 -33.10 -13.91
N GLY A 733 12.18 -34.23 -13.64
CA GLY A 733 12.39 -34.76 -12.30
C GLY A 733 11.86 -36.18 -12.10
N PRO A 734 11.99 -36.75 -10.88
CA PRO A 734 12.60 -36.14 -9.70
C PRO A 734 14.13 -36.01 -9.82
N LEU A 735 14.65 -34.78 -9.69
CA LEU A 735 16.07 -34.48 -9.73
C LEU A 735 16.72 -34.95 -8.43
N LYS A 736 17.68 -35.88 -8.54
CA LYS A 736 18.39 -36.48 -7.40
C LYS A 736 19.79 -35.92 -7.30
N GLY A 737 20.17 -35.51 -6.08
CA GLY A 737 21.54 -35.07 -5.77
C GLY A 737 21.69 -34.60 -4.34
N HIS A 738 20.67 -33.95 -3.76
CA HIS A 738 20.66 -33.64 -2.34
C HIS A 738 20.57 -34.90 -1.48
N THR A 739 21.27 -34.89 -0.34
CA THR A 739 21.30 -36.04 0.59
C THR A 739 20.30 -35.91 1.75
N ASN A 740 19.68 -34.73 1.87
CA ASN A 740 18.70 -34.39 2.91
C ASN A 740 17.59 -33.48 2.33
N ASN A 741 16.60 -33.12 3.14
CA ASN A 741 15.41 -32.37 2.74
C ASN A 741 15.76 -31.09 1.98
N VAL A 742 15.06 -30.84 0.86
CA VAL A 742 15.17 -29.58 0.12
C VAL A 742 14.23 -28.58 0.79
N THR A 743 14.75 -27.41 1.15
CA THR A 743 14.02 -26.41 1.96
C THR A 743 13.51 -25.23 1.14
N SER A 744 14.21 -24.89 0.08
CA SER A 744 13.93 -23.72 -0.74
C SER A 744 14.41 -23.97 -2.16
N VAL A 745 13.59 -23.60 -3.15
CA VAL A 745 13.91 -23.73 -4.58
C VAL A 745 13.45 -22.49 -5.33
N GLN A 746 14.16 -22.11 -6.38
CA GLN A 746 13.75 -21.00 -7.25
C GLN A 746 14.31 -21.16 -8.66
N PHE A 747 13.58 -20.67 -9.67
CA PHE A 747 14.14 -20.43 -11.00
C PHE A 747 15.04 -19.19 -11.01
N SER A 748 16.00 -19.16 -11.93
CA SER A 748 16.71 -17.93 -12.27
C SER A 748 15.82 -16.94 -13.02
N PRO A 749 16.13 -15.63 -12.97
CA PRO A 749 15.34 -14.60 -13.67
C PRO A 749 15.26 -14.80 -15.19
N ASP A 750 16.24 -15.46 -15.79
CA ASP A 750 16.25 -15.85 -17.21
C ASP A 750 15.55 -17.19 -17.50
N GLY A 751 15.10 -17.89 -16.44
CA GLY A 751 14.43 -19.19 -16.50
C GLY A 751 15.32 -20.36 -16.92
N THR A 752 16.64 -20.17 -17.06
CA THR A 752 17.56 -21.20 -17.56
C THR A 752 18.08 -22.13 -16.47
N ARG A 753 18.14 -21.68 -15.21
CA ARG A 753 18.69 -22.42 -14.07
C ARG A 753 17.66 -22.59 -12.96
N ILE A 754 17.89 -23.57 -12.11
CA ILE A 754 17.17 -23.78 -10.85
C ILE A 754 18.20 -23.79 -9.73
N VAL A 755 17.92 -23.10 -8.63
CA VAL A 755 18.76 -23.12 -7.42
C VAL A 755 17.97 -23.80 -6.30
N SER A 756 18.63 -24.68 -5.54
CA SER A 756 18.02 -25.35 -4.40
C SER A 756 18.93 -25.34 -3.18
N GLY A 757 18.36 -25.02 -2.02
CA GLY A 757 18.99 -25.13 -0.70
C GLY A 757 18.48 -26.35 0.06
N SER A 758 19.33 -26.97 0.88
CA SER A 758 18.98 -28.20 1.60
C SER A 758 19.53 -28.28 3.03
N PHE A 759 18.89 -29.14 3.82
CA PHE A 759 19.38 -29.59 5.11
C PHE A 759 20.69 -30.37 5.05
N ASP A 760 21.19 -30.72 3.85
CA ASP A 760 22.52 -31.29 3.66
C ASP A 760 23.65 -30.25 3.70
N LYS A 761 23.30 -28.99 4.03
CA LYS A 761 24.21 -27.84 4.17
C LYS A 761 24.73 -27.29 2.84
N THR A 762 24.28 -27.84 1.71
CA THR A 762 24.73 -27.45 0.37
C THR A 762 23.66 -26.65 -0.38
N ILE A 763 24.12 -25.84 -1.32
CA ILE A 763 23.29 -25.23 -2.35
C ILE A 763 23.67 -25.86 -3.69
N ARG A 764 22.68 -26.21 -4.51
CA ARG A 764 22.89 -26.80 -5.84
C ARG A 764 22.27 -25.95 -6.93
N ILE A 765 22.93 -25.93 -8.09
CA ILE A 765 22.47 -25.23 -9.29
C ILE A 765 22.24 -26.27 -10.39
N TRP A 766 21.03 -26.28 -10.93
CA TRP A 766 20.59 -27.23 -11.94
C TRP A 766 20.27 -26.51 -13.24
N ASP A 767 20.49 -27.17 -14.37
CA ASP A 767 19.97 -26.75 -15.66
C ASP A 767 18.47 -27.03 -15.73
N SER A 768 17.67 -26.00 -16.03
CA SER A 768 16.20 -26.11 -16.01
C SER A 768 15.61 -26.95 -17.14
N LYS A 769 16.38 -27.27 -18.19
CA LYS A 769 15.91 -28.03 -19.36
C LYS A 769 16.28 -29.49 -19.26
N THR A 770 17.50 -29.77 -18.82
CA THR A 770 18.09 -31.11 -18.77
C THR A 770 18.06 -31.72 -17.37
N GLY A 771 17.99 -30.89 -16.32
CA GLY A 771 18.10 -31.35 -14.93
C GLY A 771 19.52 -31.70 -14.49
N ALA A 772 20.53 -31.43 -15.32
CA ALA A 772 21.92 -31.66 -14.97
C ALA A 772 22.41 -30.66 -13.92
N LEU A 773 23.32 -31.08 -13.03
CA LEU A 773 24.02 -30.18 -12.13
C LEU A 773 25.04 -29.34 -12.92
N LEU A 774 24.96 -28.02 -12.76
CA LEU A 774 25.83 -27.08 -13.47
C LEU A 774 27.17 -26.85 -12.77
N LEU A 775 27.21 -27.00 -11.45
CA LEU A 775 28.40 -26.84 -10.61
C LEU A 775 28.41 -27.92 -9.52
N ASP A 776 29.58 -28.12 -8.92
CA ASP A 776 29.71 -28.88 -7.68
C ASP A 776 28.89 -28.23 -6.56
N PRO A 777 28.47 -29.01 -5.53
CA PRO A 777 27.70 -28.48 -4.41
C PRO A 777 28.42 -27.30 -3.75
N LEU A 778 27.70 -26.20 -3.54
CA LEU A 778 28.23 -25.02 -2.89
C LEU A 778 28.31 -25.29 -1.38
N GLU A 779 29.53 -25.48 -0.88
CA GLU A 779 29.82 -25.77 0.52
C GLU A 779 30.36 -24.53 1.24
N GLY A 780 29.89 -24.30 2.47
CA GLY A 780 30.40 -23.22 3.31
C GLY A 780 29.55 -22.91 4.55
N HIS A 781 28.25 -23.23 4.53
CA HIS A 781 27.42 -23.20 5.74
C HIS A 781 27.76 -24.38 6.68
N THR A 782 27.76 -24.14 7.99
CA THR A 782 28.10 -25.16 8.99
C THR A 782 26.87 -25.96 9.43
N HIS A 783 25.68 -25.39 9.23
CA HIS A 783 24.38 -26.00 9.47
C HIS A 783 23.47 -25.97 8.23
N LYS A 784 22.22 -26.39 8.41
CA LYS A 784 21.21 -26.59 7.36
C LYS A 784 20.92 -25.27 6.62
N VAL A 785 20.86 -25.31 5.29
CA VAL A 785 20.40 -24.16 4.50
C VAL A 785 18.87 -24.12 4.54
N THR A 786 18.31 -22.99 4.97
CA THR A 786 16.87 -22.81 5.21
C THR A 786 16.18 -22.07 4.07
N SER A 787 16.90 -21.18 3.39
CA SER A 787 16.35 -20.32 2.33
C SER A 787 17.43 -19.93 1.34
N VAL A 788 17.08 -19.92 0.04
CA VAL A 788 17.93 -19.43 -1.04
C VAL A 788 17.11 -18.52 -1.96
N ARG A 789 17.70 -17.41 -2.41
CA ARG A 789 17.11 -16.52 -3.42
C ARG A 789 18.18 -16.04 -4.40
N LEU A 790 17.79 -15.85 -5.66
CA LEU A 790 18.65 -15.26 -6.68
C LEU A 790 18.49 -13.74 -6.73
N SER A 791 19.57 -13.04 -7.05
CA SER A 791 19.55 -11.62 -7.37
C SER A 791 18.74 -11.36 -8.66
N PRO A 792 18.14 -10.16 -8.84
CA PRO A 792 17.37 -9.83 -10.03
C PRO A 792 18.15 -9.95 -11.35
N ASP A 793 19.47 -9.74 -11.31
CA ASP A 793 20.37 -9.91 -12.46
C ASP A 793 20.82 -11.38 -12.69
N GLY A 794 20.48 -12.30 -11.77
CA GLY A 794 20.80 -13.71 -11.82
C GLY A 794 22.28 -14.06 -11.56
N ASN A 795 23.12 -13.09 -11.20
CA ASN A 795 24.55 -13.32 -11.02
C ASN A 795 24.92 -13.81 -9.62
N TYR A 796 24.09 -13.53 -8.61
CA TYR A 796 24.37 -13.87 -7.22
C TYR A 796 23.24 -14.67 -6.57
N ILE A 797 23.60 -15.59 -5.66
CA ILE A 797 22.66 -16.29 -4.76
C ILE A 797 22.87 -15.74 -3.37
N VAL A 798 21.80 -15.43 -2.66
CA VAL A 798 21.82 -15.23 -1.20
C VAL A 798 21.26 -16.46 -0.50
N SER A 799 21.92 -16.90 0.56
CA SER A 799 21.47 -18.02 1.38
C SER A 799 21.41 -17.66 2.86
N GLY A 800 20.33 -18.09 3.50
CA GLY A 800 20.18 -18.10 4.96
C GLY A 800 20.33 -19.53 5.50
N SER A 801 20.86 -19.65 6.72
CA SER A 801 21.16 -20.94 7.32
C SER A 801 20.83 -20.98 8.82
N ALA A 802 20.67 -22.20 9.31
CA ALA A 802 20.54 -22.51 10.72
C ALA A 802 21.84 -22.27 11.53
N ASP A 803 22.93 -21.83 10.88
CA ASP A 803 24.14 -21.35 11.54
C ASP A 803 24.09 -19.85 11.92
N ALA A 804 22.92 -19.23 11.80
CA ALA A 804 22.68 -17.81 12.06
C ALA A 804 23.39 -16.84 11.09
N THR A 805 23.98 -17.35 9.99
CA THR A 805 24.69 -16.52 9.01
C THR A 805 23.94 -16.39 7.68
N VAL A 806 24.20 -15.28 7.00
CA VAL A 806 23.82 -15.06 5.59
C VAL A 806 25.07 -15.10 4.72
N ARG A 807 25.00 -15.72 3.54
CA ARG A 807 26.10 -15.74 2.56
C ARG A 807 25.61 -15.34 1.18
N VAL A 808 26.48 -14.69 0.41
CA VAL A 808 26.27 -14.38 -1.01
C VAL A 808 27.27 -15.16 -1.84
N TRP A 809 26.79 -15.82 -2.89
CA TRP A 809 27.56 -16.70 -3.76
C TRP A 809 27.52 -16.19 -5.19
N ASP A 810 28.64 -16.26 -5.89
CA ASP A 810 28.67 -16.01 -7.33
C ASP A 810 28.20 -17.25 -8.10
N VAL A 811 27.19 -17.07 -8.96
CA VAL A 811 26.51 -18.16 -9.69
C VAL A 811 27.41 -18.81 -10.76
N ARG A 812 28.44 -18.11 -11.25
CA ARG A 812 29.31 -18.61 -12.32
C ARG A 812 30.47 -19.44 -11.79
N SER A 813 31.07 -18.98 -10.68
CA SER A 813 32.24 -19.57 -10.06
C SER A 813 31.90 -20.53 -8.93
N GLY A 814 30.71 -20.42 -8.33
CA GLY A 814 30.32 -21.18 -7.15
C GLY A 814 31.07 -20.82 -5.88
N LYS A 815 31.73 -19.66 -5.85
CA LYS A 815 32.48 -19.19 -4.66
C LYS A 815 31.64 -18.21 -3.85
N VAL A 816 31.91 -18.16 -2.54
CA VAL A 816 31.37 -17.13 -1.65
C VAL A 816 31.94 -15.78 -2.08
N ASN A 817 31.05 -14.88 -2.50
CA ASN A 817 31.39 -13.49 -2.83
C ASN A 817 31.39 -12.62 -1.57
N LEU A 818 30.44 -12.85 -0.66
CA LEU A 818 30.29 -12.08 0.58
C LEU A 818 29.80 -12.99 1.72
N GLY A 819 30.37 -12.82 2.91
CA GLY A 819 30.02 -13.55 4.13
C GLY A 819 31.06 -14.56 4.61
N PRO A 820 30.84 -15.22 5.76
CA PRO A 820 29.60 -15.26 6.54
C PRO A 820 29.24 -13.89 7.13
N ILE A 821 28.02 -13.43 6.84
CA ILE A 821 27.47 -12.19 7.41
C ILE A 821 26.77 -12.58 8.70
N GLU A 822 27.30 -12.11 9.83
CA GLU A 822 26.79 -12.38 11.17
C GLU A 822 25.79 -11.29 11.61
N GLY A 823 25.21 -11.46 12.81
CA GLY A 823 24.33 -10.48 13.45
C GLY A 823 22.97 -11.01 13.88
N HIS A 824 22.52 -12.16 13.37
CA HIS A 824 21.37 -12.86 13.96
C HIS A 824 21.81 -13.71 15.14
N THR A 825 20.94 -13.83 16.16
CA THR A 825 21.22 -14.61 17.37
C THR A 825 20.63 -16.02 17.32
N ASP A 826 19.82 -16.32 16.30
CA ASP A 826 19.22 -17.62 16.02
C ASP A 826 19.18 -17.87 14.50
N GLN A 827 18.62 -19.00 14.08
CA GLN A 827 18.57 -19.47 12.69
C GLN A 827 17.91 -18.43 11.77
N VAL A 828 18.58 -18.14 10.65
CA VAL A 828 17.97 -17.34 9.58
C VAL A 828 16.91 -18.20 8.90
N ALA A 829 15.64 -17.82 8.96
CA ALA A 829 14.54 -18.59 8.40
C ALA A 829 14.31 -18.27 6.91
N THR A 830 14.57 -17.02 6.50
CA THR A 830 14.26 -16.51 5.17
C THR A 830 15.24 -15.43 4.74
N VAL A 831 15.53 -15.37 3.44
CA VAL A 831 16.31 -14.30 2.82
C VAL A 831 15.63 -13.79 1.54
N ALA A 832 15.85 -12.54 1.18
CA ALA A 832 15.36 -11.93 -0.05
C ALA A 832 16.31 -10.82 -0.55
N PHE A 833 16.32 -10.58 -1.86
CA PHE A 833 16.93 -9.40 -2.46
C PHE A 833 15.89 -8.30 -2.70
N SER A 834 16.32 -7.04 -2.65
CA SER A 834 15.56 -5.92 -3.21
C SER A 834 15.34 -6.08 -4.71
N ALA A 835 14.30 -5.44 -5.25
CA ALA A 835 14.00 -5.47 -6.67
C ALA A 835 15.15 -4.93 -7.55
N GLN A 836 15.98 -4.04 -7.00
CA GLN A 836 17.18 -3.51 -7.66
C GLN A 836 18.45 -4.33 -7.38
N GLY A 837 18.37 -5.32 -6.48
CA GLY A 837 19.50 -6.17 -6.08
C GLY A 837 20.53 -5.50 -5.17
N ASP A 838 20.30 -4.25 -4.76
CA ASP A 838 21.21 -3.47 -3.92
C ASP A 838 21.16 -3.85 -2.44
N ARG A 839 20.06 -4.42 -1.95
CA ARG A 839 19.86 -4.80 -0.54
C ARG A 839 19.51 -6.27 -0.36
N ILE A 840 19.92 -6.83 0.77
CA ILE A 840 19.58 -8.16 1.26
C ILE A 840 18.73 -8.02 2.52
N VAL A 841 17.59 -8.69 2.57
CA VAL A 841 16.73 -8.75 3.76
C VAL A 841 16.75 -10.17 4.32
N SER A 842 17.01 -10.30 5.61
CA SER A 842 17.00 -11.59 6.31
C SER A 842 16.07 -11.55 7.52
N GLY A 843 15.26 -12.60 7.67
CA GLY A 843 14.37 -12.80 8.81
C GLY A 843 14.79 -14.02 9.60
N SER A 844 14.81 -13.92 10.92
CA SER A 844 15.34 -14.94 11.80
C SER A 844 14.32 -15.42 12.85
N LEU A 845 14.58 -16.61 13.39
CA LEU A 845 13.84 -17.14 14.54
C LEU A 845 14.10 -16.33 15.82
N ASP A 846 15.09 -15.44 15.85
CA ASP A 846 15.29 -14.47 16.94
C ASP A 846 14.20 -13.36 17.00
N GLY A 847 13.28 -13.34 16.03
CA GLY A 847 12.19 -12.36 15.96
C GLY A 847 12.59 -11.05 15.28
N THR A 848 13.81 -10.96 14.74
CA THR A 848 14.36 -9.76 14.11
C THR A 848 14.44 -9.88 12.59
N ILE A 849 14.43 -8.72 11.93
CA ILE A 849 14.68 -8.59 10.49
C ILE A 849 15.84 -7.63 10.28
N HIS A 850 16.79 -8.02 9.46
CA HIS A 850 17.96 -7.22 9.13
C HIS A 850 17.97 -6.93 7.63
N VAL A 851 18.20 -5.67 7.27
CA VAL A 851 18.36 -5.21 5.89
C VAL A 851 19.80 -4.74 5.73
N ARG A 852 20.52 -5.34 4.80
CA ARG A 852 21.96 -5.12 4.59
C ARG A 852 22.24 -4.71 3.15
N ASP A 853 23.34 -4.00 2.95
CA ASP A 853 23.84 -3.74 1.61
C ASP A 853 24.33 -5.05 0.99
N SER A 854 23.93 -5.31 -0.25
CA SER A 854 24.25 -6.54 -0.98
C SER A 854 25.72 -6.69 -1.36
N ARG A 855 26.47 -5.57 -1.42
CA ARG A 855 27.86 -5.52 -1.86
C ARG A 855 28.82 -5.54 -0.69
N THR A 856 28.52 -4.78 0.37
CA THR A 856 29.39 -4.66 1.55
C THR A 856 28.98 -5.59 2.68
N GLY A 857 27.71 -5.99 2.76
CA GLY A 857 27.15 -6.76 3.87
C GLY A 857 26.90 -5.94 5.13
N GLU A 858 27.09 -4.63 5.06
CA GLU A 858 26.83 -3.72 6.19
C GLU A 858 25.33 -3.59 6.45
N LEU A 859 24.97 -3.45 7.72
CA LEU A 859 23.58 -3.27 8.15
C LEU A 859 23.09 -1.87 7.77
N THR A 860 22.21 -1.82 6.78
CA THR A 860 21.59 -0.57 6.30
C THR A 860 20.36 -0.21 7.12
N LEU A 861 19.59 -1.20 7.56
CA LEU A 861 18.40 -1.02 8.39
C LEU A 861 18.15 -2.26 9.27
N GLY A 862 17.92 -2.05 10.57
CA GLY A 862 17.61 -3.12 11.54
C GLY A 862 18.58 -3.15 12.73
N PRO A 863 18.40 -4.08 13.70
CA PRO A 863 17.34 -5.10 13.80
C PRO A 863 15.93 -4.51 13.87
N LEU A 864 15.06 -4.86 12.93
CA LEU A 864 13.64 -4.53 13.01
C LEU A 864 12.98 -5.50 13.99
N ILE A 865 12.44 -4.96 15.07
CA ILE A 865 11.81 -5.72 16.15
C ILE A 865 10.34 -5.31 16.21
N GLY A 866 9.43 -6.28 16.23
CA GLY A 866 8.00 -6.04 16.31
C GLY A 866 7.14 -7.29 16.31
N HIS A 867 7.66 -8.42 15.83
CA HIS A 867 7.04 -9.71 16.07
C HIS A 867 7.30 -10.18 17.51
N THR A 868 6.32 -10.86 18.10
CA THR A 868 6.42 -11.44 19.45
C THR A 868 6.96 -12.88 19.42
N SER A 869 7.11 -13.43 18.22
CA SER A 869 7.64 -14.76 17.94
C SER A 869 8.52 -14.75 16.68
N TRP A 870 8.87 -15.94 16.19
CA TRP A 870 9.84 -16.18 15.13
C TRP A 870 9.37 -15.64 13.77
N VAL A 871 10.24 -14.94 13.04
CA VAL A 871 9.96 -14.52 11.67
C VAL A 871 10.08 -15.75 10.76
N ARG A 872 8.98 -16.11 10.07
CA ARG A 872 8.91 -17.32 9.23
C ARG A 872 9.17 -17.04 7.75
N SER A 873 8.73 -15.89 7.25
CA SER A 873 8.89 -15.50 5.85
C SER A 873 8.88 -14.00 5.70
N ILE A 874 9.56 -13.53 4.66
CA ILE A 874 9.63 -12.11 4.28
C ILE A 874 9.39 -11.99 2.78
N SER A 875 8.70 -10.93 2.37
CA SER A 875 8.58 -10.49 0.99
C SER A 875 8.80 -8.99 0.91
N LEU A 876 9.48 -8.54 -0.13
CA LEU A 876 9.63 -7.13 -0.47
C LEU A 876 8.55 -6.72 -1.47
N SER A 877 8.10 -5.47 -1.39
CA SER A 877 7.22 -4.91 -2.42
C SER A 877 7.99 -4.71 -3.73
N PRO A 878 7.32 -4.75 -4.90
CA PRO A 878 7.99 -4.59 -6.20
C PRO A 878 8.74 -3.26 -6.36
N ASP A 879 8.26 -2.20 -5.72
CA ASP A 879 8.89 -0.88 -5.69
C ASP A 879 10.03 -0.78 -4.67
N GLY A 880 10.25 -1.81 -3.85
CA GLY A 880 11.30 -1.86 -2.83
C GLY A 880 11.06 -0.93 -1.63
N THR A 881 9.89 -0.30 -1.52
CA THR A 881 9.59 0.67 -0.44
C THR A 881 9.08 0.00 0.83
N ARG A 882 8.55 -1.22 0.73
CA ARG A 882 7.95 -1.94 1.85
C ARG A 882 8.50 -3.35 1.99
N ILE A 883 8.66 -3.78 3.24
CA ILE A 883 8.91 -5.17 3.62
C ILE A 883 7.64 -5.70 4.27
N VAL A 884 7.22 -6.92 3.93
CA VAL A 884 6.19 -7.65 4.66
C VAL A 884 6.84 -8.87 5.28
N SER A 885 6.63 -9.04 6.57
CA SER A 885 7.07 -10.20 7.31
C SER A 885 5.90 -10.90 7.97
N CYS A 886 6.02 -12.21 8.11
CA CYS A 886 5.05 -13.01 8.82
C CYS A 886 5.73 -13.83 9.92
N SER A 887 4.98 -14.09 10.99
CA SER A 887 5.51 -14.70 12.21
C SER A 887 4.71 -15.91 12.68
N GLY A 888 5.36 -16.75 13.48
CA GLY A 888 4.74 -17.86 14.19
C GLY A 888 3.69 -17.44 15.23
N ASP A 889 3.63 -16.16 15.60
CA ASP A 889 2.57 -15.61 16.45
C ASP A 889 1.25 -15.32 15.69
N GLY A 890 1.22 -15.57 14.38
CA GLY A 890 0.07 -15.32 13.52
C GLY A 890 -0.10 -13.85 13.10
N SER A 891 0.91 -13.02 13.36
CA SER A 891 0.96 -11.63 12.89
C SER A 891 1.69 -11.50 11.55
N VAL A 892 1.21 -10.54 10.77
CA VAL A 892 1.85 -10.02 9.56
C VAL A 892 2.18 -8.57 9.81
N CYS A 893 3.45 -8.21 9.68
CA CYS A 893 3.93 -6.84 9.86
C CYS A 893 4.34 -6.27 8.51
N VAL A 894 3.96 -5.01 8.25
CA VAL A 894 4.43 -4.23 7.12
C VAL A 894 5.41 -3.19 7.63
N TRP A 895 6.58 -3.11 7.00
CA TRP A 895 7.66 -2.20 7.35
C TRP A 895 8.02 -1.32 6.17
N ASP A 896 8.48 -0.12 6.48
CA ASP A 896 9.17 0.79 5.60
C ASP A 896 10.62 0.31 5.37
N ALA A 897 10.98 0.13 4.11
CA ALA A 897 12.29 -0.36 3.71
C ALA A 897 13.31 0.77 3.47
N GLN A 898 12.89 2.04 3.48
CA GLN A 898 13.70 3.18 3.03
C GLN A 898 14.44 3.88 4.16
N ILE A 899 13.93 3.81 5.39
CA ILE A 899 14.61 4.44 6.54
C ILE A 899 15.98 3.81 6.74
N SER A 900 16.99 4.68 6.85
CA SER A 900 18.33 4.37 7.33
C SER A 900 18.61 5.33 8.48
N GLU A 901 17.81 5.26 9.55
CA GLU A 901 18.27 5.87 10.80
C GLU A 901 19.23 4.88 11.45
N LEU A 902 20.42 5.38 11.80
CA LEU A 902 21.39 4.70 12.64
C LEU A 902 20.67 4.23 13.91
N TYR A 903 20.26 2.97 13.90
CA TYR A 903 20.20 2.19 15.11
C TYR A 903 21.59 2.35 15.72
N LEU A 904 21.68 2.92 16.93
CA LEU A 904 22.83 2.68 17.78
C LEU A 904 22.92 1.15 17.84
N GLY A 905 23.86 0.58 17.08
CA GLY A 905 24.09 -0.85 16.97
C GLY A 905 23.98 -1.51 18.33
N ASN A 906 23.64 -2.79 18.36
CA ASN A 906 24.00 -3.55 19.55
C ASN A 906 25.50 -3.28 19.80
N LEU A 907 25.87 -2.99 21.05
CA LEU A 907 27.27 -2.81 21.45
C LEU A 907 27.96 -4.18 21.40
N ASP A 908 28.16 -4.67 20.18
CA ASP A 908 28.66 -6.00 19.91
C ASP A 908 30.16 -6.01 20.14
N GLY A 909 30.60 -6.88 21.04
CA GLY A 909 32.01 -7.05 21.33
C GLY A 909 32.27 -8.00 22.48
N HIS A 910 31.40 -8.04 23.49
CA HIS A 910 31.53 -9.03 24.56
C HIS A 910 31.16 -10.44 24.09
N ASN A 911 32.01 -11.42 24.38
CA ASN A 911 31.80 -12.83 24.02
C ASN A 911 31.08 -13.64 25.12
N GLY A 912 30.53 -12.94 26.11
CA GLY A 912 29.86 -13.52 27.26
C GLY A 912 28.79 -12.57 27.81
N SER A 913 27.93 -13.09 28.69
CA SER A 913 26.88 -12.29 29.33
C SER A 913 27.48 -11.08 30.04
N ILE A 914 26.96 -9.90 29.73
CA ILE A 914 27.26 -8.67 30.45
C ILE A 914 26.64 -8.80 31.84
N THR A 915 27.43 -8.56 32.88
CA THR A 915 27.00 -8.72 34.27
C THR A 915 26.81 -7.37 34.97
N SER A 916 27.46 -6.32 34.46
CA SER A 916 27.39 -4.97 35.00
C SER A 916 27.64 -3.97 33.88
N ALA A 917 26.84 -2.92 33.84
CA ALA A 917 27.02 -1.79 32.94
C ALA A 917 26.63 -0.48 33.64
N MET A 918 27.32 0.60 33.32
CA MET A 918 27.07 1.91 33.92
C MET A 918 27.50 3.03 32.97
N PHE A 919 26.78 4.15 33.02
CA PHE A 919 27.18 5.38 32.34
C PHE A 919 28.28 6.11 33.12
N SER A 920 29.16 6.79 32.39
CA SER A 920 29.99 7.85 32.97
C SER A 920 29.11 8.98 33.51
N HIS A 921 29.65 9.75 34.46
CA HIS A 921 28.87 10.80 35.14
C HIS A 921 28.39 11.93 34.20
N ASP A 922 29.12 12.16 33.12
CA ASP A 922 28.77 13.10 32.04
C ASP A 922 27.83 12.51 30.98
N GLY A 923 27.53 11.20 31.05
CA GLY A 923 26.67 10.47 30.13
C GLY A 923 27.27 10.24 28.74
N THR A 924 28.55 10.53 28.54
CA THR A 924 29.23 10.40 27.24
C THR A 924 29.68 8.97 26.96
N HIS A 925 29.95 8.19 27.99
CA HIS A 925 30.47 6.84 27.89
C HIS A 925 29.64 5.82 28.68
N ILE A 926 29.72 4.55 28.27
CA ILE A 926 29.19 3.39 28.98
C ILE A 926 30.35 2.46 29.28
N VAL A 927 30.50 2.01 30.52
CA VAL A 927 31.46 0.97 30.90
C VAL A 927 30.71 -0.33 31.18
N SER A 928 31.17 -1.43 30.59
CA SER A 928 30.59 -2.76 30.76
C SER A 928 31.63 -3.79 31.22
N GLY A 929 31.21 -4.70 32.09
CA GLY A 929 31.96 -5.88 32.51
C GLY A 929 31.19 -7.16 32.21
N SER A 930 31.91 -8.20 31.80
CA SER A 930 31.30 -9.44 31.28
C SER A 930 31.91 -10.72 31.85
N ASN A 931 31.16 -11.82 31.69
CA ASN A 931 31.66 -13.18 31.89
C ASN A 931 32.76 -13.57 30.90
N ASP A 932 33.03 -12.79 29.85
CA ASP A 932 34.20 -12.99 28.99
C ASP A 932 35.53 -12.53 29.63
N MET A 933 35.49 -12.09 30.89
CA MET A 933 36.64 -11.63 31.69
C MET A 933 37.21 -10.28 31.25
N THR A 934 36.52 -9.54 30.36
CA THR A 934 36.96 -8.24 29.87
C THR A 934 36.09 -7.08 30.37
N VAL A 935 36.70 -5.91 30.54
CA VAL A 935 36.00 -4.63 30.69
C VAL A 935 36.07 -3.88 29.36
N ARG A 936 35.00 -3.18 28.98
CA ARG A 936 34.95 -2.35 27.78
C ARG A 936 34.28 -1.03 28.08
N MET A 937 34.66 0.01 27.36
CA MET A 937 34.03 1.32 27.38
C MET A 937 33.58 1.70 25.98
N TRP A 938 32.38 2.27 25.91
CA TRP A 938 31.66 2.58 24.68
C TRP A 938 31.27 4.05 24.69
N HIS A 939 31.18 4.67 23.53
CA HIS A 939 30.63 6.00 23.40
C HIS A 939 29.10 5.90 23.40
N ALA A 940 28.44 6.56 24.34
CA ALA A 940 27.00 6.43 24.59
C ALA A 940 26.13 6.84 23.39
N GLN A 941 26.61 7.79 22.57
CA GLN A 941 25.83 8.33 21.45
C GLN A 941 26.11 7.65 20.11
N THR A 942 27.29 7.07 19.92
CA THR A 942 27.69 6.46 18.62
C THR A 942 27.74 4.94 18.71
N GLY A 943 27.83 4.39 19.92
CA GLY A 943 27.93 2.95 20.16
C GLY A 943 29.29 2.35 19.81
N GLU A 944 30.24 3.18 19.41
CA GLU A 944 31.60 2.74 19.14
C GLU A 944 32.31 2.38 20.44
N MET A 945 33.11 1.32 20.41
CA MET A 945 33.98 0.98 21.53
C MET A 945 35.13 1.97 21.58
N VAL A 946 35.18 2.75 22.66
CA VAL A 946 36.21 3.77 22.89
C VAL A 946 37.45 3.13 23.49
N LEU A 947 37.28 2.14 24.37
CA LEU A 947 38.37 1.47 25.08
C LEU A 947 38.03 0.00 25.37
N GLY A 948 38.99 -0.90 25.20
CA GLY A 948 38.87 -2.33 25.47
C GLY A 948 39.13 -3.22 24.24
N PRO A 949 39.13 -4.57 24.39
CA PRO A 949 38.91 -5.31 25.64
C PRO A 949 40.05 -5.13 26.65
N LEU A 950 39.72 -4.73 27.88
CA LEU A 950 40.67 -4.64 28.98
C LEU A 950 40.81 -6.01 29.64
N GLU A 951 41.94 -6.68 29.38
CA GLU A 951 42.22 -8.04 29.82
C GLU A 951 43.10 -8.06 31.07
N GLY A 952 42.78 -8.95 32.02
CA GLY A 952 43.63 -9.17 33.19
C GLY A 952 42.96 -9.92 34.34
N HIS A 953 41.63 -9.94 34.41
CA HIS A 953 40.93 -10.85 35.33
C HIS A 953 41.04 -12.30 34.86
N SER A 954 41.14 -13.22 35.82
CA SER A 954 41.24 -14.67 35.56
C SER A 954 39.90 -15.40 35.65
N SER A 955 38.82 -14.65 35.87
CA SER A 955 37.45 -15.14 36.00
C SER A 955 36.46 -14.02 35.66
N PHE A 956 35.17 -14.33 35.75
CA PHE A 956 34.07 -13.45 35.34
C PHE A 956 34.07 -12.13 36.10
N ILE A 957 33.96 -11.02 35.39
CA ILE A 957 33.69 -9.73 36.02
C ILE A 957 32.25 -9.74 36.51
N ARG A 958 32.00 -9.14 37.67
CA ARG A 958 30.66 -9.09 38.29
C ARG A 958 30.17 -7.68 38.49
N SER A 959 31.07 -6.73 38.71
CA SER A 959 30.75 -5.33 38.90
C SER A 959 31.83 -4.46 38.30
N VAL A 960 31.40 -3.37 37.66
CA VAL A 960 32.28 -2.29 37.19
C VAL A 960 31.76 -0.95 37.70
N ASP A 961 32.66 0.01 37.86
CA ASP A 961 32.35 1.40 38.18
C ASP A 961 33.40 2.34 37.56
N ILE A 962 33.06 3.62 37.39
CA ILE A 962 33.93 4.65 36.82
C ILE A 962 33.96 5.88 37.72
N SER A 963 35.14 6.48 37.89
CA SER A 963 35.31 7.69 38.68
C SER A 963 34.55 8.87 38.08
N ARG A 964 34.19 9.87 38.90
CA ARG A 964 33.40 11.03 38.46
C ARG A 964 34.03 11.83 37.32
N ASP A 965 35.36 11.89 37.30
CA ASP A 965 36.16 12.57 36.28
C ASP A 965 36.42 11.69 35.04
N GLY A 966 35.95 10.44 35.03
CA GLY A 966 36.15 9.49 33.94
C GLY A 966 37.59 8.94 33.82
N THR A 967 38.50 9.31 34.73
CA THR A 967 39.92 8.95 34.61
C THR A 967 40.25 7.54 35.07
N ARG A 968 39.41 6.90 35.88
CA ARG A 968 39.65 5.55 36.41
C ARG A 968 38.41 4.67 36.29
N ILE A 969 38.61 3.45 35.82
CA ILE A 969 37.61 2.39 35.82
C ILE A 969 38.01 1.36 36.87
N VAL A 970 37.07 0.87 37.66
CA VAL A 970 37.30 -0.22 38.62
C VAL A 970 36.47 -1.43 38.25
N SER A 971 37.06 -2.62 38.38
CA SER A 971 36.38 -3.89 38.14
C SER A 971 36.58 -4.85 39.32
N GLY A 972 35.48 -5.48 39.75
CA GLY A 972 35.45 -6.55 40.72
C GLY A 972 35.00 -7.85 40.08
N ALA A 973 35.73 -8.94 40.33
CA ALA A 973 35.52 -10.20 39.63
C ALA A 973 35.37 -11.41 40.57
N ALA A 974 34.96 -12.53 39.98
CA ALA A 974 34.83 -13.83 40.63
C ALA A 974 36.19 -14.48 40.98
N ASP A 975 37.31 -13.90 40.54
CA ASP A 975 38.66 -14.31 40.96
C ASP A 975 39.09 -13.73 42.32
N ALA A 976 38.16 -13.08 43.04
CA ALA A 976 38.37 -12.42 44.32
C ALA A 976 39.33 -11.22 44.28
N THR A 977 39.57 -10.65 43.09
CA THR A 977 40.43 -9.47 42.92
C THR A 977 39.68 -8.23 42.44
N ILE A 978 40.21 -7.06 42.82
CA ILE A 978 39.80 -5.75 42.30
C ILE A 978 40.93 -5.20 41.44
N ARG A 979 40.59 -4.59 40.30
CA ARG A 979 41.54 -3.93 39.40
C ARG A 979 41.07 -2.53 39.05
N PHE A 980 42.01 -1.61 38.92
CA PHE A 980 41.81 -0.25 38.43
C PHE A 980 42.49 -0.10 37.08
N TRP A 981 41.77 0.50 36.13
CA TRP A 981 42.20 0.74 34.77
C TRP A 981 42.18 2.25 34.51
N ASP A 982 43.09 2.70 33.66
CA ASP A 982 43.10 4.07 33.18
C ASP A 982 41.94 4.28 32.20
N GLY A 983 41.11 5.28 32.47
CA GLY A 983 39.92 5.58 31.67
C GLY A 983 40.21 6.20 30.30
N GLN A 984 41.47 6.55 30.00
CA GLN A 984 41.89 7.07 28.69
C GLN A 984 42.76 6.08 27.90
N THR A 985 43.68 5.38 28.57
CA THR A 985 44.61 4.45 27.90
C THR A 985 44.18 2.98 28.00
N GLY A 986 43.37 2.64 29.02
CA GLY A 986 42.99 1.25 29.30
C GLY A 986 44.05 0.46 30.05
N ASP A 987 45.19 1.07 30.39
CA ASP A 987 46.26 0.39 31.11
C ASP A 987 45.83 0.06 32.54
N LEU A 988 46.34 -1.04 33.07
CA LEU A 988 46.14 -1.41 34.47
C LEU A 988 46.92 -0.45 35.37
N VAL A 989 46.22 0.41 36.12
CA VAL A 989 46.80 1.41 37.03
C VAL A 989 47.09 0.83 38.40
N LEU A 990 46.16 0.02 38.95
CA LEU A 990 46.32 -0.65 40.26
C LEU A 990 45.70 -2.05 40.26
N GLY A 991 46.33 -2.98 40.97
CA GLY A 991 45.83 -4.34 41.18
C GLY A 991 46.67 -5.42 40.50
N PRO A 992 46.34 -6.72 40.70
CA PRO A 992 45.15 -7.23 41.38
C PRO A 992 45.19 -7.01 42.91
N LEU A 993 44.25 -6.25 43.44
CA LEU A 993 44.10 -6.04 44.88
C LEU A 993 43.44 -7.27 45.51
N LYS A 994 44.05 -7.80 46.57
CA LYS A 994 43.59 -9.01 47.27
C LYS A 994 43.21 -8.65 48.70
N GLY A 995 42.00 -9.00 49.09
CA GLY A 995 41.50 -8.83 50.46
C GLY A 995 40.21 -9.60 50.74
N HIS A 996 39.44 -9.90 49.68
CA HIS A 996 38.37 -10.88 49.74
C HIS A 996 38.89 -12.30 49.46
N THR A 997 38.18 -13.30 50.01
CA THR A 997 38.50 -14.73 49.83
C THR A 997 37.55 -15.45 48.87
N ALA A 998 36.51 -14.76 48.40
CA ALA A 998 35.52 -15.26 47.46
C ALA A 998 35.12 -14.18 46.43
N TRP A 999 34.09 -14.48 45.62
CA TRP A 999 33.67 -13.62 44.51
C TRP A 999 33.25 -12.24 44.97
N ILE A 1000 33.81 -11.21 44.34
CA ILE A 1000 33.36 -9.84 44.54
C ILE A 1000 32.10 -9.63 43.70
N ARG A 1001 31.02 -9.16 44.31
CA ARG A 1001 29.72 -8.97 43.66
C ARG A 1001 29.40 -7.53 43.33
N SER A 1002 29.93 -6.59 44.11
CA SER A 1002 29.71 -5.16 43.92
C SER A 1002 30.98 -4.41 44.26
N VAL A 1003 31.34 -3.46 43.40
CA VAL A 1003 32.37 -2.45 43.64
C VAL A 1003 31.81 -1.08 43.28
N ARG A 1004 31.98 -0.10 44.18
CA ARG A 1004 31.49 1.27 43.98
C ARG A 1004 32.45 2.32 44.51
N PHE A 1005 32.72 3.34 43.71
CA PHE A 1005 33.43 4.55 44.12
C PHE A 1005 32.58 5.35 45.11
N SER A 1006 33.23 6.00 46.06
CA SER A 1006 32.61 7.04 46.86
C SER A 1006 32.22 8.24 45.96
N PRO A 1007 31.29 9.11 46.39
CA PRO A 1007 30.89 10.27 45.59
C PRO A 1007 32.07 11.17 45.19
N ASP A 1008 33.09 11.31 46.03
CA ASP A 1008 34.32 12.06 45.74
C ASP A 1008 35.38 11.27 44.94
N SER A 1009 35.11 10.00 44.60
CA SER A 1009 36.02 9.04 43.95
C SER A 1009 37.33 8.78 44.70
N ALA A 1010 37.46 9.19 45.96
CA ALA A 1010 38.66 9.00 46.76
C ALA A 1010 38.74 7.61 47.44
N ARG A 1011 37.60 6.97 47.66
CA ARG A 1011 37.46 5.66 48.30
C ARG A 1011 36.67 4.70 47.41
N LEU A 1012 36.81 3.41 47.67
CA LEU A 1012 36.06 2.34 47.04
C LEU A 1012 35.45 1.44 48.11
N VAL A 1013 34.22 0.98 47.91
CA VAL A 1013 33.64 -0.12 48.69
C VAL A 1013 33.51 -1.36 47.82
N SER A 1014 33.80 -2.52 48.39
CA SER A 1014 33.59 -3.83 47.76
C SER A 1014 32.77 -4.76 48.66
N ALA A 1015 31.83 -5.49 48.07
CA ALA A 1015 31.02 -6.49 48.73
C ALA A 1015 31.19 -7.87 48.07
N SER A 1016 31.23 -8.92 48.88
CA SER A 1016 31.70 -10.24 48.47
C SER A 1016 30.84 -11.41 48.97
N HIS A 1017 31.01 -12.55 48.29
CA HIS A 1017 30.46 -13.85 48.70
C HIS A 1017 31.11 -14.42 49.96
N ASP A 1018 32.20 -13.84 50.46
CA ASP A 1018 32.82 -14.22 51.73
C ASP A 1018 32.13 -13.59 52.95
N GLU A 1019 30.94 -13.02 52.76
CA GLU A 1019 30.09 -12.42 53.81
C GLU A 1019 30.62 -11.08 54.34
N THR A 1020 31.65 -10.52 53.71
CA THR A 1020 32.32 -9.29 54.16
C THR A 1020 32.23 -8.14 53.18
N ILE A 1021 32.49 -6.95 53.72
CA ILE A 1021 32.62 -5.69 52.99
C ILE A 1021 34.01 -5.09 53.30
N CYS A 1022 34.66 -4.53 52.28
CA CYS A 1022 35.96 -3.87 52.41
C CYS A 1022 35.92 -2.46 51.84
N PHE A 1023 36.63 -1.53 52.47
CA PHE A 1023 36.86 -0.18 52.00
C PHE A 1023 38.32 -0.01 51.59
N TRP A 1024 38.56 0.65 50.46
CA TRP A 1024 39.88 0.80 49.86
C TRP A 1024 40.15 2.27 49.55
N ASP A 1025 41.41 2.68 49.58
CA ASP A 1025 41.83 3.97 49.04
C ASP A 1025 41.96 3.83 47.51
N ALA A 1026 41.25 4.68 46.78
CA ALA A 1026 41.19 4.60 45.31
C ALA A 1026 42.48 5.07 44.62
N ARG A 1027 43.38 5.77 45.33
CA ARG A 1027 44.61 6.35 44.80
C ARG A 1027 45.76 5.34 44.80
N ASN A 1028 45.89 4.57 45.88
CA ASN A 1028 47.00 3.60 46.04
C ASN A 1028 46.54 2.13 46.17
N GLY A 1029 45.23 1.87 46.31
CA GLY A 1029 44.69 0.51 46.42
C GLY A 1029 44.86 -0.13 47.80
N GLU A 1030 45.27 0.61 48.83
CA GLU A 1030 45.39 0.09 50.19
C GLU A 1030 44.02 -0.16 50.82
N LEU A 1031 43.92 -1.22 51.62
CA LEU A 1031 42.72 -1.54 52.39
C LEU A 1031 42.61 -0.57 53.57
N LEU A 1032 41.60 0.30 53.56
CA LEU A 1032 41.32 1.28 54.61
C LEU A 1032 40.61 0.65 55.80
N LEU A 1033 39.55 -0.13 55.53
CA LEU A 1033 38.73 -0.79 56.55
C LEU A 1033 38.22 -2.15 56.02
N GLY A 1034 38.23 -3.17 56.87
CA GLY A 1034 37.73 -4.51 56.56
C GLY A 1034 38.79 -5.61 56.56
N PRO A 1035 38.40 -6.88 56.36
CA PRO A 1035 37.06 -7.35 56.00
C PRO A 1035 36.04 -7.20 57.14
N LEU A 1036 35.03 -6.35 56.95
CA LEU A 1036 33.99 -6.08 57.94
C LEU A 1036 32.97 -7.22 57.93
N LYS A 1037 32.78 -7.84 59.09
CA LYS A 1037 31.81 -8.93 59.28
C LYS A 1037 30.53 -8.40 59.91
N GLY A 1038 29.39 -8.89 59.42
CA GLY A 1038 28.11 -8.70 60.10
C GLY A 1038 26.96 -9.41 59.39
N HIS A 1039 26.94 -9.42 58.06
CA HIS A 1039 26.04 -10.30 57.32
C HIS A 1039 26.36 -11.77 57.60
N THR A 1040 25.33 -12.62 57.60
CA THR A 1040 25.46 -14.07 57.87
C THR A 1040 25.49 -14.92 56.60
N ASN A 1041 25.49 -14.27 55.44
CA ASN A 1041 25.51 -14.87 54.12
C ASN A 1041 26.09 -13.87 53.10
N ARG A 1042 26.22 -14.29 51.85
CA ARG A 1042 26.83 -13.56 50.73
C ARG A 1042 26.25 -12.16 50.57
N VAL A 1043 27.12 -11.15 50.48
CA VAL A 1043 26.71 -9.76 50.21
C VAL A 1043 26.62 -9.56 48.70
N TYR A 1044 25.48 -9.08 48.20
CA TYR A 1044 25.22 -8.94 46.77
C TYR A 1044 25.43 -7.52 46.24
N SER A 1045 25.08 -6.50 47.03
CA SER A 1045 25.08 -5.11 46.59
C SER A 1045 25.60 -4.21 47.71
N ALA A 1046 26.40 -3.20 47.35
CA ALA A 1046 26.83 -2.14 48.24
C ALA A 1046 26.76 -0.80 47.50
N GLU A 1047 26.26 0.24 48.17
CA GLU A 1047 26.14 1.59 47.60
C GLU A 1047 26.42 2.67 48.63
N TRP A 1048 27.10 3.73 48.21
CA TRP A 1048 27.42 4.88 49.06
C TRP A 1048 26.22 5.80 49.24
N SER A 1049 26.10 6.41 50.42
CA SER A 1049 25.23 7.57 50.58
C SER A 1049 25.74 8.76 49.78
N PRO A 1050 24.87 9.70 49.37
CA PRO A 1050 25.27 10.86 48.56
C PRO A 1050 26.34 11.75 49.20
N ASP A 1051 26.38 11.79 50.54
CA ASP A 1051 27.38 12.51 51.33
C ASP A 1051 28.68 11.72 51.58
N GLY A 1052 28.74 10.45 51.17
CA GLY A 1052 29.89 9.55 51.32
C GLY A 1052 30.17 9.10 52.76
N THR A 1053 29.30 9.42 53.73
CA THR A 1053 29.51 9.09 55.15
C THR A 1053 29.05 7.68 55.51
N ARG A 1054 28.14 7.10 54.72
CA ARG A 1054 27.53 5.80 54.96
C ARG A 1054 27.59 4.92 53.71
N VAL A 1055 27.52 3.60 53.91
CA VAL A 1055 27.28 2.62 52.84
C VAL A 1055 26.11 1.72 53.23
N VAL A 1056 25.18 1.51 52.30
CA VAL A 1056 24.12 0.52 52.44
C VAL A 1056 24.49 -0.76 51.71
N THR A 1057 24.15 -1.91 52.31
CA THR A 1057 24.45 -3.24 51.77
C THR A 1057 23.25 -4.16 51.85
N GLY A 1058 23.08 -4.98 50.81
CA GLY A 1058 22.03 -6.01 50.71
C GLY A 1058 22.64 -7.39 50.55
N SER A 1059 22.08 -8.37 51.25
CA SER A 1059 22.66 -9.71 51.38
C SER A 1059 21.68 -10.85 51.12
N ALA A 1060 22.25 -12.02 50.85
CA ALA A 1060 21.55 -13.29 50.77
C ALA A 1060 20.84 -13.68 52.06
N ASP A 1061 21.24 -13.11 53.21
CA ASP A 1061 20.59 -13.32 54.52
C ASP A 1061 19.24 -12.58 54.67
N ALA A 1062 18.73 -12.00 53.59
CA ALA A 1062 17.47 -11.24 53.52
C ALA A 1062 17.47 -9.92 54.32
N THR A 1063 18.64 -9.46 54.79
CA THR A 1063 18.76 -8.20 55.54
C THR A 1063 19.46 -7.10 54.76
N ILE A 1064 19.18 -5.86 55.16
CA ILE A 1064 19.88 -4.66 54.70
C ILE A 1064 20.63 -4.06 55.89
N ARG A 1065 21.86 -3.60 55.67
CA ARG A 1065 22.69 -2.98 56.72
C ARG A 1065 23.34 -1.71 56.20
N VAL A 1066 23.46 -0.71 57.07
CA VAL A 1066 24.12 0.56 56.81
C VAL A 1066 25.33 0.70 57.72
N TRP A 1067 26.47 1.05 57.13
CA TRP A 1067 27.78 1.08 57.76
C TRP A 1067 28.35 2.49 57.74
N ASP A 1068 29.07 2.87 58.78
CA ASP A 1068 29.85 4.12 58.82
C ASP A 1068 31.15 3.92 58.04
N THR A 1069 31.48 4.86 57.16
CA THR A 1069 32.62 4.73 56.25
C THR A 1069 33.96 5.11 56.87
N HIS A 1070 33.98 5.64 58.10
CA HIS A 1070 35.19 6.02 58.83
C HIS A 1070 35.52 5.00 59.94
N THR A 1071 34.51 4.51 60.65
CA THR A 1071 34.71 3.54 61.74
C THR A 1071 34.54 2.09 61.29
N GLY A 1072 33.77 1.84 60.23
CA GLY A 1072 33.38 0.50 59.79
C GLY A 1072 32.32 -0.14 60.69
N GLU A 1073 31.75 0.61 61.64
CA GLU A 1073 30.67 0.13 62.50
C GLU A 1073 29.32 0.17 61.77
N MET A 1074 28.43 -0.76 62.11
CA MET A 1074 27.06 -0.79 61.59
C MET A 1074 26.22 0.26 62.33
N VAL A 1075 25.76 1.28 61.60
CA VAL A 1075 25.00 2.42 62.14
C VAL A 1075 23.51 2.18 62.11
N LEU A 1076 23.04 1.36 61.18
CA LEU A 1076 21.62 1.02 61.04
C LEU A 1076 21.44 -0.40 60.47
N GLY A 1077 20.62 -1.22 61.13
CA GLY A 1077 20.31 -2.59 60.72
C GLY A 1077 20.66 -3.65 61.79
N PRO A 1078 20.39 -4.95 61.53
CA PRO A 1078 19.81 -5.49 60.30
C PRO A 1078 18.36 -5.05 60.08
N LEU A 1079 18.06 -4.49 58.91
CA LEU A 1079 16.70 -4.15 58.52
C LEU A 1079 16.03 -5.42 57.99
N GLU A 1080 15.04 -5.91 58.73
CA GLU A 1080 14.32 -7.14 58.43
C GLU A 1080 12.95 -6.81 57.81
N GLY A 1081 12.62 -7.48 56.70
CA GLY A 1081 11.30 -7.34 56.07
C GLY A 1081 11.19 -8.03 54.72
N HIS A 1082 12.30 -8.27 54.01
CA HIS A 1082 12.29 -9.15 52.85
C HIS A 1082 12.19 -10.62 53.26
N ALA A 1083 11.44 -11.41 52.50
CA ALA A 1083 11.26 -12.85 52.76
C ALA A 1083 12.37 -13.71 52.14
N ASN A 1084 13.24 -13.12 51.32
CA ASN A 1084 14.32 -13.79 50.62
C ASN A 1084 15.48 -12.81 50.35
N SER A 1085 16.57 -13.32 49.77
CA SER A 1085 17.80 -12.58 49.48
C SER A 1085 17.58 -11.20 48.85
N VAL A 1086 18.25 -10.18 49.39
CA VAL A 1086 18.26 -8.82 48.86
C VAL A 1086 19.34 -8.72 47.79
N THR A 1087 18.94 -8.50 46.54
CA THR A 1087 19.83 -8.55 45.37
C THR A 1087 20.44 -7.20 45.04
N SER A 1088 19.73 -6.11 45.34
CA SER A 1088 20.13 -4.74 45.00
C SER A 1088 19.61 -3.76 46.05
N VAL A 1089 20.44 -2.78 46.40
CA VAL A 1089 20.11 -1.68 47.32
C VAL A 1089 20.65 -0.38 46.78
N THR A 1090 19.93 0.73 46.98
CA THR A 1090 20.34 2.07 46.54
C THR A 1090 19.83 3.16 47.48
N PHE A 1091 20.58 4.26 47.60
CA PHE A 1091 20.15 5.45 48.35
C PHE A 1091 19.38 6.42 47.47
N SER A 1092 18.42 7.12 48.07
CA SER A 1092 17.83 8.29 47.41
C SER A 1092 18.90 9.38 47.19
N PRO A 1093 18.77 10.22 46.14
CA PRO A 1093 19.75 11.28 45.84
C PRO A 1093 19.96 12.29 46.97
N ASP A 1094 18.96 12.50 47.80
CA ASP A 1094 18.99 13.35 49.01
C ASP A 1094 19.44 12.59 50.27
N GLY A 1095 19.66 11.27 50.16
CA GLY A 1095 20.09 10.39 51.24
C GLY A 1095 19.04 10.14 52.33
N THR A 1096 17.77 10.49 52.09
CA THR A 1096 16.69 10.38 53.08
C THR A 1096 16.09 8.98 53.19
N PHE A 1097 16.02 8.21 52.09
CA PHE A 1097 15.49 6.85 52.08
C PHE A 1097 16.38 5.88 51.29
N ILE A 1098 16.15 4.58 51.52
CA ILE A 1098 16.82 3.46 50.86
C ILE A 1098 15.77 2.68 50.08
N VAL A 1099 16.11 2.23 48.89
CA VAL A 1099 15.30 1.28 48.10
C VAL A 1099 16.02 -0.05 48.00
N SER A 1100 15.29 -1.14 48.17
CA SER A 1100 15.82 -2.50 48.04
C SER A 1100 14.95 -3.37 47.13
N GLY A 1101 15.60 -4.20 46.31
CA GLY A 1101 14.97 -5.25 45.52
C GLY A 1101 15.37 -6.63 46.02
N SER A 1102 14.44 -7.59 45.98
CA SER A 1102 14.68 -8.94 46.50
C SER A 1102 14.15 -10.05 45.57
N VAL A 1103 14.70 -11.25 45.78
CA VAL A 1103 14.20 -12.50 45.21
C VAL A 1103 12.75 -12.80 45.64
N ASP A 1104 12.26 -12.16 46.71
CA ASP A 1104 10.86 -12.25 47.14
C ASP A 1104 9.86 -11.52 46.22
N ARG A 1105 10.33 -10.96 45.09
CA ARG A 1105 9.55 -10.25 44.06
C ARG A 1105 9.03 -8.88 44.49
N THR A 1106 9.53 -8.35 45.61
CA THR A 1106 9.12 -7.05 46.12
C THR A 1106 10.24 -6.02 46.07
N VAL A 1107 9.86 -4.77 45.81
CA VAL A 1107 10.70 -3.60 46.05
C VAL A 1107 10.26 -2.97 47.37
N ARG A 1108 11.18 -2.64 48.27
CA ARG A 1108 10.86 -1.98 49.55
C ARG A 1108 11.57 -0.64 49.67
N LEU A 1109 10.88 0.29 50.33
CA LEU A 1109 11.38 1.60 50.72
C LEU A 1109 11.62 1.62 52.23
N TRP A 1110 12.74 2.19 52.64
CA TRP A 1110 13.15 2.29 54.05
C TRP A 1110 13.59 3.70 54.38
N ASP A 1111 13.22 4.19 55.55
CA ASP A 1111 13.75 5.43 56.07
C ASP A 1111 15.23 5.24 56.44
N SER A 1112 16.12 6.05 55.86
CA SER A 1112 17.57 5.86 56.01
C SER A 1112 18.13 6.22 57.39
N ARG A 1113 17.33 6.87 58.24
CA ARG A 1113 17.73 7.34 59.58
C ARG A 1113 17.21 6.41 60.66
N THR A 1114 15.97 5.95 60.52
CA THR A 1114 15.26 5.14 61.52
C THR A 1114 15.24 3.65 61.18
N GLY A 1115 15.41 3.29 59.90
CA GLY A 1115 15.31 1.91 59.42
C GLY A 1115 13.88 1.40 59.25
N ASN A 1116 12.88 2.25 59.49
CA ASN A 1116 11.48 1.85 59.34
C ASN A 1116 11.13 1.64 57.86
N SER A 1117 10.37 0.58 57.59
CA SER A 1117 9.80 0.33 56.25
C SER A 1117 8.75 1.41 55.93
N LEU A 1118 8.98 2.18 54.87
CA LEU A 1118 8.09 3.23 54.37
C LEU A 1118 7.02 2.67 53.42
N GLY A 1119 7.27 1.52 52.80
CA GLY A 1119 6.31 0.87 51.91
C GLY A 1119 6.94 -0.28 51.11
N SER A 1120 6.08 -1.08 50.48
CA SER A 1120 6.49 -2.17 49.59
C SER A 1120 5.68 -2.17 48.31
N PHE A 1121 6.34 -2.37 47.18
CA PHE A 1121 5.72 -2.55 45.88
C PHE A 1121 5.78 -4.03 45.48
N SER A 1122 4.68 -4.54 44.94
CA SER A 1122 4.58 -5.89 44.39
C SER A 1122 3.96 -5.79 43.00
N GLY A 1123 4.45 -6.61 42.06
CA GLY A 1123 4.01 -6.55 40.66
C GLY A 1123 4.81 -7.45 39.71
N HIS A 1124 6.07 -7.75 40.06
CA HIS A 1124 6.87 -8.71 39.30
C HIS A 1124 6.46 -10.16 39.59
N ALA A 1125 6.50 -10.99 38.56
CA ALA A 1125 6.19 -12.42 38.64
C ALA A 1125 7.42 -13.25 39.07
N ASP A 1126 8.62 -12.67 39.00
CA ASP A 1126 9.89 -13.34 39.34
C ASP A 1126 10.84 -12.40 40.11
N ALA A 1127 11.98 -12.94 40.53
CA ALA A 1127 13.01 -12.29 41.35
C ALA A 1127 13.50 -10.97 40.76
N ILE A 1128 13.58 -9.95 41.62
CA ILE A 1128 14.15 -8.64 41.25
C ILE A 1128 15.68 -8.77 41.22
N THR A 1129 16.29 -8.29 40.15
CA THR A 1129 17.73 -8.37 39.91
C THR A 1129 18.45 -7.05 40.18
N ALA A 1130 17.78 -5.92 39.93
CA ALA A 1130 18.32 -4.58 40.15
C ALA A 1130 17.21 -3.58 40.51
N VAL A 1131 17.58 -2.55 41.28
CA VAL A 1131 16.73 -1.38 41.54
C VAL A 1131 17.56 -0.11 41.37
N SER A 1132 16.92 0.97 40.91
CA SER A 1132 17.54 2.29 40.75
C SER A 1132 16.52 3.39 41.05
N ILE A 1133 17.00 4.55 41.52
CA ILE A 1133 16.17 5.74 41.77
C ILE A 1133 16.52 6.81 40.72
N SER A 1134 15.53 7.59 40.29
CA SER A 1134 15.76 8.74 39.42
C SER A 1134 16.60 9.82 40.11
N SER A 1135 17.34 10.62 39.34
CA SER A 1135 18.19 11.69 39.89
C SER A 1135 17.43 12.77 40.67
N ASP A 1136 16.14 12.95 40.37
CA ASP A 1136 15.23 13.84 41.12
C ASP A 1136 14.62 13.19 42.37
N GLY A 1137 14.88 11.91 42.62
CA GLY A 1137 14.38 11.15 43.77
C GLY A 1137 12.91 10.76 43.70
N THR A 1138 12.20 11.05 42.60
CA THR A 1138 10.73 10.88 42.52
C THR A 1138 10.28 9.53 41.99
N ARG A 1139 11.15 8.75 41.35
CA ARG A 1139 10.80 7.48 40.68
C ARG A 1139 11.76 6.37 41.06
N VAL A 1140 11.22 5.17 41.16
CA VAL A 1140 11.98 3.93 41.33
C VAL A 1140 11.78 3.07 40.09
N ALA A 1141 12.88 2.57 39.54
CA ALA A 1141 12.90 1.55 38.51
C ALA A 1141 13.38 0.22 39.10
N SER A 1142 12.75 -0.88 38.71
CA SER A 1142 13.14 -2.24 39.07
C SER A 1142 13.22 -3.10 37.83
N ALA A 1143 14.18 -4.03 37.80
CA ALA A 1143 14.33 -5.02 36.75
C ALA A 1143 14.20 -6.43 37.32
N SER A 1144 13.45 -7.32 36.67
CA SER A 1144 13.19 -8.69 37.15
C SER A 1144 13.48 -9.76 36.09
N ASN A 1145 13.71 -10.99 36.57
CA ASN A 1145 13.86 -12.18 35.72
C ASN A 1145 12.61 -12.50 34.89
N ASP A 1146 11.46 -11.90 35.20
CA ASP A 1146 10.24 -12.00 34.40
C ASP A 1146 10.29 -11.19 33.09
N LYS A 1147 11.46 -10.61 32.77
CA LYS A 1147 11.74 -9.77 31.60
C LYS A 1147 10.97 -8.44 31.60
N ARG A 1148 10.69 -7.88 32.78
CA ARG A 1148 10.05 -6.56 32.96
C ARG A 1148 10.92 -5.57 33.73
#